data_AF-A0A8J5GTN3-F1
#
_entry.id   AF-A0A8J5GTN3-F1
#
_cell.length_a   1.000
_cell.length_b   1.000
_cell.length_c   1.000
_cell.angle_alpha   90.00
_cell.angle_beta   90.00
_cell.angle_gamma   90.00
#
_symmetry.space_group_name_H-M   'P 1'
#
loop_
_entity.id
_entity.type
_entity.pdbx_description
1 polymer ?
#
loop_
_entity_poly.entity_id
_entity_poly.type
_entity_poly.pdbx_seq_one_letter_code
_entity_poly.pdbx_strand_id
1 'polypeptide(L)'
;MKETSHCITASPFDANRRVTREGLGVREGTDLFPPDRGRSGGERRQLISSQGDQTLVAPPPLLLRRGRIPLRVASMERATDRRFAFSFFLLFVVFLAVDCAGPPPGPALRSLAGSPNLVLPLFLSPANSTRRSPGSRRFLSRQLAANARMRLYDDLLANGYYTTRLFIGSPPQEFALIVDSGSTVTYVPCSTCEQCGNHQDPRFQPDLSSTYEPVKCSVACTCDQDQKQCTYERQYAEMSSSSGVLGEDLISFGTESELKPQRAIFGCENSETGDLFSQRADGIIGLGRGQLSIMDQLVSKGVIGDSFSLCYGGMDIGGGAMVLGEITPPTDMVFSPSNSARSPYYNIELKSIDVDGRLLKLDPRIFDGKHGTVLDSGTTYAYLPKEAFLAFKDAIMSKLHSLKQIPGPDPNYKDICFSGARSDVSQLSNIFPKVHMVFGNGEKLLLSPENYLFRHSKVSGAYCLGVFQNGKDRTTLLGGIIVRNTLVTYDRQNEKIGFWKTNCSELWERLHMGGASSPTPLVSATSTISDSPAPSPAVLPDHFEIGLITFDMSLNITYAELLPHKKELAVLIAHELGVNTNQVHLINITSEGNTTRVRWEIIPDGSSSYFSSSTAMTIISRLTEHQVHLPENFGSYQLVEWNIVPPSRRTWWGKHAVAIVVGISLVILLSFSTLLVWYFWRQSKVFSTYRPVDAPVPEQELQPL
;
A
#
# COMPACT_ATOMS: atom_id res chain seq x y z
N MET A 1 63.21 30.69 -38.22
CA MET A 1 62.42 31.26 -39.35
C MET A 1 61.02 31.46 -38.80
N LYS A 2 60.54 32.70 -38.68
CA LYS A 2 59.80 33.47 -39.72
C LYS A 2 58.49 32.75 -40.11
N GLU A 3 57.29 33.36 -40.01
CA GLU A 3 57.00 34.79 -39.77
C GLU A 3 55.57 35.04 -39.21
N THR A 4 55.46 35.98 -38.24
CA THR A 4 54.33 36.94 -37.98
C THR A 4 52.87 36.48 -37.78
N SER A 5 52.04 37.10 -36.92
CA SER A 5 52.26 38.19 -35.93
C SER A 5 51.07 38.47 -34.99
N HIS A 6 51.36 38.75 -33.71
CA HIS A 6 50.60 39.53 -32.69
C HIS A 6 49.19 39.05 -32.24
N CYS A 7 48.76 39.09 -30.95
CA CYS A 7 48.96 39.97 -29.77
C CYS A 7 48.05 41.23 -29.77
N ILE A 8 47.46 41.71 -28.66
CA ILE A 8 47.52 41.32 -27.23
C ILE A 8 46.25 41.71 -26.43
N THR A 9 46.18 41.36 -25.15
CA THR A 9 45.10 41.60 -24.14
C THR A 9 44.83 43.07 -23.75
N ALA A 10 43.65 43.39 -23.19
CA ALA A 10 43.49 43.91 -21.79
C ALA A 10 42.06 44.38 -21.41
N SER A 11 41.83 44.50 -20.10
CA SER A 11 40.79 45.24 -19.34
C SER A 11 41.55 46.03 -18.22
N PRO A 12 40.99 46.73 -17.21
CA PRO A 12 39.61 47.09 -16.85
C PRO A 12 39.44 48.58 -16.37
N PHE A 13 38.37 48.87 -15.61
CA PHE A 13 38.25 49.86 -14.49
C PHE A 13 37.81 51.35 -14.68
N ASP A 14 36.62 51.64 -14.11
CA ASP A 14 36.33 52.57 -12.98
C ASP A 14 35.82 54.04 -13.12
N ALA A 15 35.06 54.43 -12.08
CA ALA A 15 35.05 55.70 -11.32
C ALA A 15 34.22 56.95 -11.76
N ASN A 16 33.11 57.15 -11.02
CA ASN A 16 32.77 58.35 -10.20
C ASN A 16 32.89 59.80 -10.73
N ARG A 17 31.80 60.60 -10.58
CA ARG A 17 31.68 62.01 -10.04
C ARG A 17 30.41 62.73 -10.59
N ARG A 18 29.84 63.82 -10.03
CA ARG A 18 29.72 64.48 -8.68
C ARG A 18 28.76 65.70 -8.84
N VAL A 19 28.46 66.46 -7.75
CA VAL A 19 28.18 67.94 -7.73
C VAL A 19 26.94 68.43 -8.55
N THR A 20 25.82 68.99 -8.07
CA THR A 20 25.36 69.86 -6.95
C THR A 20 24.93 71.28 -7.38
N ARG A 21 23.62 71.57 -7.20
CA ARG A 21 23.00 72.83 -6.73
C ARG A 21 22.79 74.03 -7.69
N GLU A 22 21.79 74.85 -7.29
CA GLU A 22 21.40 76.22 -7.74
C GLU A 22 20.66 76.31 -9.09
N GLY A 23 19.72 77.24 -9.34
CA GLY A 23 19.25 78.40 -8.54
C GLY A 23 17.76 78.80 -8.78
N LEU A 24 17.36 80.00 -8.36
CA LEU A 24 15.95 80.48 -8.28
C LEU A 24 15.35 80.98 -9.61
N GLY A 25 14.01 80.96 -9.70
CA GLY A 25 13.21 81.75 -10.66
C GLY A 25 11.71 81.75 -10.31
N VAL A 26 11.04 82.91 -10.33
CA VAL A 26 9.63 83.09 -9.92
C VAL A 26 8.92 84.16 -10.76
N ARG A 27 7.71 83.89 -11.26
CA ARG A 27 6.53 84.80 -11.26
C ARG A 27 5.27 84.20 -11.93
N GLU A 28 4.12 84.56 -11.35
CA GLU A 28 2.77 84.87 -11.88
C GLU A 28 2.19 84.08 -13.10
N GLY A 29 0.90 83.71 -13.11
CA GLY A 29 -0.18 83.93 -12.13
C GLY A 29 -1.56 83.44 -12.65
N THR A 30 -2.65 83.77 -11.92
CA THR A 30 -4.08 83.49 -12.21
C THR A 30 -4.50 81.98 -12.28
N ASP A 31 -5.67 81.53 -11.78
CA ASP A 31 -6.80 82.26 -11.20
C ASP A 31 -7.61 81.52 -10.10
N LEU A 32 -8.19 82.34 -9.22
CA LEU A 32 -9.41 82.26 -8.38
C LEU A 32 -10.01 80.93 -7.82
N PHE A 33 -10.06 80.92 -6.47
CA PHE A 33 -11.03 80.31 -5.52
C PHE A 33 -12.50 80.85 -5.71
N PRO A 34 -13.57 80.49 -4.92
CA PRO A 34 -13.59 79.82 -3.59
C PRO A 34 -14.72 78.78 -3.29
N PRO A 35 -14.66 78.12 -2.11
CA PRO A 35 -15.77 77.42 -1.43
C PRO A 35 -16.33 78.19 -0.20
N ASP A 36 -17.43 77.72 0.40
CA ASP A 36 -17.83 77.89 1.83
C ASP A 36 -18.83 76.76 2.19
N ARG A 37 -18.96 76.16 3.40
CA ARG A 37 -18.95 76.56 4.83
C ARG A 37 -20.25 77.21 5.36
N GLY A 38 -20.93 76.51 6.29
CA GLY A 38 -21.32 77.14 7.57
C GLY A 38 -22.75 76.98 8.15
N ARG A 39 -22.85 76.11 9.17
CA ARG A 39 -23.55 76.32 10.48
C ARG A 39 -25.09 76.49 10.63
N SER A 40 -25.63 75.64 11.52
CA SER A 40 -26.41 75.94 12.77
C SER A 40 -27.96 75.92 12.79
N GLY A 41 -28.51 75.38 13.93
CA GLY A 41 -29.92 75.48 14.40
C GLY A 41 -30.91 74.42 13.87
N GLY A 42 -31.91 73.92 14.62
CA GLY A 42 -32.16 73.96 16.08
C GLY A 42 -33.64 73.70 16.51
N GLU A 43 -33.90 72.59 17.25
CA GLU A 43 -35.20 72.21 17.91
C GLU A 43 -36.44 71.98 16.98
N ARG A 44 -37.60 71.38 17.36
CA ARG A 44 -38.13 70.89 18.67
C ARG A 44 -39.15 69.70 18.57
N ARG A 45 -39.03 68.72 19.49
CA ARG A 45 -39.97 67.71 20.08
C ARG A 45 -41.38 67.37 19.51
N GLN A 46 -41.69 66.06 19.42
CA GLN A 46 -42.67 65.31 20.25
C GLN A 46 -42.45 63.77 20.10
N LEU A 47 -42.18 62.98 21.16
CA LEU A 47 -43.11 62.07 21.90
C LEU A 47 -43.91 61.11 20.98
N ILE A 48 -43.86 59.76 21.14
CA ILE A 48 -44.23 58.93 22.31
C ILE A 48 -43.28 57.68 22.50
N SER A 49 -43.44 56.95 23.61
CA SER A 49 -42.77 55.70 24.06
C SER A 49 -42.92 54.48 23.11
N SER A 50 -42.21 53.33 23.24
CA SER A 50 -41.75 52.64 24.47
C SER A 50 -40.54 51.68 24.33
N GLN A 51 -39.99 51.31 25.49
CA GLN A 51 -39.23 50.10 25.88
C GLN A 51 -38.99 49.00 24.81
N GLY A 52 -37.80 48.40 24.63
CA GLY A 52 -36.47 48.63 25.22
C GLY A 52 -35.82 47.36 25.79
N ASP A 53 -34.48 47.27 25.73
CA ASP A 53 -33.65 46.50 26.68
C ASP A 53 -32.20 47.03 26.67
N GLN A 54 -31.36 46.60 27.62
CA GLN A 54 -30.03 47.16 27.88
C GLN A 54 -28.87 46.30 27.36
N THR A 55 -27.76 46.97 27.03
CA THR A 55 -26.43 46.35 27.00
C THR A 55 -26.05 45.81 28.38
N LEU A 56 -25.29 44.70 28.46
CA LEU A 56 -24.03 44.58 29.23
C LEU A 56 -23.43 43.15 29.23
N VAL A 57 -22.09 43.09 29.33
CA VAL A 57 -21.26 42.06 30.00
C VAL A 57 -21.34 40.59 29.55
N ALA A 58 -20.16 40.04 29.22
CA ALA A 58 -19.88 38.61 29.27
C ALA A 58 -19.29 38.21 30.65
N PRO A 59 -19.88 37.23 31.37
CA PRO A 59 -19.38 36.68 32.65
C PRO A 59 -18.85 35.21 32.47
N PRO A 60 -18.40 34.48 33.51
CA PRO A 60 -17.24 33.56 33.37
C PRO A 60 -17.56 32.05 33.30
N PRO A 61 -16.55 31.16 33.13
CA PRO A 61 -16.75 29.72 33.18
C PRO A 61 -17.15 29.21 34.58
N LEU A 62 -17.96 28.15 34.62
CA LEU A 62 -18.34 27.45 35.86
C LEU A 62 -17.96 25.96 35.82
N LEU A 63 -17.55 25.46 36.98
CA LEU A 63 -17.13 24.10 37.26
C LEU A 63 -18.27 23.24 37.83
N LEU A 64 -18.00 21.94 37.98
CA LEU A 64 -18.86 20.89 38.58
C LEU A 64 -19.96 20.37 37.61
N ARG A 65 -20.37 19.10 37.67
CA ARG A 65 -20.17 18.08 38.73
C ARG A 65 -20.03 16.68 38.10
N ARG A 66 -19.07 15.86 38.56
CA ARG A 66 -19.02 14.42 38.20
C ARG A 66 -20.14 13.67 38.92
N GLY A 67 -21.04 13.03 38.17
CA GLY A 67 -21.97 12.02 38.68
C GLY A 67 -21.48 10.60 38.37
N ARG A 68 -21.32 9.75 39.39
CA ARG A 68 -21.17 8.29 39.24
C ARG A 68 -22.29 7.62 40.01
N ILE A 69 -23.13 6.84 39.34
CA ILE A 69 -24.00 5.81 39.93
C ILE A 69 -23.88 4.56 39.04
N PRO A 70 -23.69 3.35 39.59
CA PRO A 70 -23.31 2.18 38.80
C PRO A 70 -24.50 1.37 38.28
N LEU A 71 -24.34 0.76 37.10
CA LEU A 71 -25.18 -0.34 36.66
C LEU A 71 -24.66 -1.65 37.23
N ARG A 72 -25.52 -2.36 37.97
CA ARG A 72 -25.26 -3.74 38.41
C ARG A 72 -25.42 -4.68 37.22
N VAL A 73 -24.40 -5.50 36.94
CA VAL A 73 -24.60 -6.76 36.23
C VAL A 73 -24.92 -7.81 37.29
N ALA A 74 -26.10 -8.44 37.20
CA ALA A 74 -26.49 -9.53 38.08
C ALA A 74 -26.09 -10.87 37.46
N SER A 75 -25.47 -11.74 38.24
CA SER A 75 -25.33 -13.16 37.91
C SER A 75 -26.70 -13.84 37.93
N MET A 76 -26.98 -14.70 36.95
CA MET A 76 -28.01 -15.73 37.10
C MET A 76 -27.50 -17.05 36.52
N GLU A 77 -27.36 -18.04 37.41
CA GLU A 77 -27.05 -19.42 37.03
C GLU A 77 -28.22 -20.06 36.29
N ARG A 78 -27.90 -21.07 35.47
CA ARG A 78 -28.80 -22.23 35.31
C ARG A 78 -28.04 -23.47 34.87
N ALA A 79 -28.16 -24.55 35.64
CA ALA A 79 -28.02 -25.92 35.13
C ALA A 79 -29.22 -26.23 34.19
N THR A 80 -29.38 -27.33 33.45
CA THR A 80 -28.87 -28.72 33.48
C THR A 80 -29.17 -29.32 32.06
N ASP A 81 -28.76 -30.52 31.60
CA ASP A 81 -28.04 -31.67 32.16
C ASP A 81 -27.43 -32.56 31.03
N ARG A 82 -26.60 -33.54 31.42
CA ARG A 82 -26.41 -34.89 30.81
C ARG A 82 -25.96 -35.10 29.35
N ARG A 83 -24.78 -35.77 29.28
CA ARG A 83 -24.46 -37.02 28.55
C ARG A 83 -24.26 -36.99 27.03
N PHE A 84 -23.00 -37.20 26.63
CA PHE A 84 -22.58 -38.53 26.15
C PHE A 84 -21.11 -38.82 26.57
N ALA A 85 -20.56 -40.00 26.24
CA ALA A 85 -19.24 -40.51 26.71
C ALA A 85 -18.03 -39.72 26.14
N PHE A 86 -16.84 -39.60 26.79
CA PHE A 86 -15.90 -40.63 27.29
C PHE A 86 -15.45 -41.62 26.19
N SER A 87 -14.17 -41.99 26.00
CA SER A 87 -12.93 -41.68 26.74
C SER A 87 -11.68 -41.92 25.86
N PHE A 88 -10.48 -41.85 26.48
CA PHE A 88 -9.11 -42.04 25.97
C PHE A 88 -8.52 -40.85 25.18
N PHE A 89 -7.26 -40.45 25.40
CA PHE A 89 -6.19 -41.09 26.20
C PHE A 89 -5.95 -40.46 27.59
N LEU A 90 -5.16 -41.14 28.44
CA LEU A 90 -4.78 -40.74 29.80
C LEU A 90 -3.31 -41.13 30.08
N LEU A 91 -2.74 -40.64 31.20
CA LEU A 91 -1.39 -40.89 31.77
C LEU A 91 -0.21 -40.10 31.14
N PHE A 92 0.70 -39.46 31.92
CA PHE A 92 0.72 -39.18 33.38
C PHE A 92 1.80 -38.09 33.73
N VAL A 93 1.50 -37.20 34.70
CA VAL A 93 2.29 -36.86 35.95
C VAL A 93 3.81 -36.52 35.81
N VAL A 94 4.39 -35.43 36.38
CA VAL A 94 4.44 -34.96 37.80
C VAL A 94 4.41 -33.40 37.95
N PHE A 95 4.09 -32.94 39.17
CA PHE A 95 4.07 -31.57 39.75
C PHE A 95 5.42 -30.81 39.71
N LEU A 96 5.44 -29.50 39.41
CA LEU A 96 5.37 -28.29 40.30
C LEU A 96 6.48 -28.09 41.35
N ALA A 97 7.23 -26.97 41.22
CA ALA A 97 7.36 -25.91 42.24
C ALA A 97 8.14 -24.69 41.69
N VAL A 98 7.68 -23.46 41.96
CA VAL A 98 8.45 -22.21 41.79
C VAL A 98 8.11 -21.31 42.98
N ASP A 99 9.14 -20.86 43.71
CA ASP A 99 8.97 -19.99 44.87
C ASP A 99 8.98 -18.49 44.53
N CYS A 100 8.31 -17.70 45.36
CA CYS A 100 8.12 -16.26 45.16
C CYS A 100 9.24 -15.42 45.76
N ALA A 101 9.83 -14.51 44.97
CA ALA A 101 10.57 -13.35 45.49
C ALA A 101 10.45 -12.15 44.53
N GLY A 102 10.00 -11.00 45.04
CA GLY A 102 9.93 -9.73 44.31
C GLY A 102 10.65 -8.60 45.06
N PRO A 103 11.36 -7.66 44.40
CA PRO A 103 12.02 -6.53 45.05
C PRO A 103 11.17 -5.22 45.09
N PRO A 104 11.52 -4.25 45.97
CA PRO A 104 10.73 -3.02 46.22
C PRO A 104 11.18 -1.79 45.39
N PRO A 105 10.47 -0.62 45.47
CA PRO A 105 10.60 0.47 44.48
C PRO A 105 11.39 1.72 44.92
N GLY A 106 11.86 2.49 43.93
CA GLY A 106 12.33 3.89 44.06
C GLY A 106 13.84 4.06 44.31
N PRO A 107 14.40 5.28 44.17
CA PRO A 107 13.73 6.59 44.06
C PRO A 107 13.90 7.28 42.68
N ALA A 108 13.34 8.48 42.53
CA ALA A 108 13.42 9.31 41.31
C ALA A 108 14.18 10.62 41.56
N LEU A 109 14.73 11.26 40.51
CA LEU A 109 14.72 12.74 40.38
C LEU A 109 15.13 13.29 38.99
N ARG A 110 14.59 14.48 38.69
CA ARG A 110 15.08 15.55 37.76
C ARG A 110 15.02 15.37 36.24
N SER A 111 14.02 16.06 35.69
CA SER A 111 14.10 16.78 34.42
C SER A 111 15.33 17.71 34.31
N LEU A 112 15.86 17.84 33.10
CA LEU A 112 16.56 19.02 32.59
C LEU A 112 16.21 19.19 31.10
N ALA A 113 16.33 20.39 30.57
CA ALA A 113 15.81 20.74 29.24
C ALA A 113 16.83 21.46 28.35
N GLY A 114 16.71 21.24 27.04
CA GLY A 114 17.03 22.24 26.02
C GLY A 114 18.32 22.08 25.23
N SER A 115 18.15 22.19 23.89
CA SER A 115 19.12 22.73 22.92
C SER A 115 20.32 21.86 22.50
N PRO A 116 20.87 22.08 21.29
CA PRO A 116 20.21 22.51 20.05
C PRO A 116 20.59 21.64 18.82
N ASN A 117 19.87 21.84 17.70
CA ASN A 117 20.22 21.24 16.41
C ASN A 117 21.62 21.70 15.94
N LEU A 118 22.44 20.78 15.41
CA LEU A 118 23.68 21.11 14.72
C LEU A 118 23.69 20.54 13.29
N VAL A 119 23.18 21.32 12.34
CA VAL A 119 23.22 20.96 10.91
C VAL A 119 24.51 21.50 10.29
N LEU A 120 25.47 20.61 9.98
CA LEU A 120 26.63 20.91 9.15
C LEU A 120 26.61 20.08 7.86
N PRO A 121 26.29 20.67 6.70
CA PRO A 121 26.53 20.05 5.40
C PRO A 121 27.99 20.30 4.98
N LEU A 122 28.91 19.46 5.45
CA LEU A 122 30.29 19.46 4.95
C LEU A 122 30.35 18.79 3.58
N PHE A 123 30.11 19.58 2.53
CA PHE A 123 30.35 19.19 1.14
C PHE A 123 31.83 18.85 0.91
N LEU A 124 32.17 17.56 0.92
CA LEU A 124 33.44 17.09 0.38
C LEU A 124 33.45 17.32 -1.14
N SER A 125 34.29 18.26 -1.59
CA SER A 125 34.53 18.46 -3.02
C SER A 125 35.24 17.23 -3.61
N PRO A 126 34.83 16.71 -4.77
CA PRO A 126 35.49 15.57 -5.39
C PRO A 126 36.94 15.92 -5.76
N ALA A 127 37.84 14.97 -5.54
CA ALA A 127 39.26 15.15 -5.84
C ALA A 127 39.53 15.36 -7.34
N ASN A 128 40.56 16.15 -7.65
CA ASN A 128 40.74 16.74 -8.98
C ASN A 128 41.04 15.71 -10.09
N SER A 129 40.52 15.97 -11.29
CA SER A 129 40.51 14.99 -12.39
C SER A 129 41.89 14.72 -13.00
N THR A 130 42.23 13.44 -13.22
CA THR A 130 43.27 13.06 -14.19
C THR A 130 42.62 12.83 -15.56
N ARG A 131 42.77 13.84 -16.43
CA ARG A 131 42.08 13.95 -17.73
C ARG A 131 42.62 12.96 -18.78
N ARG A 132 42.22 11.70 -18.74
CA ARG A 132 42.42 10.74 -19.86
C ARG A 132 41.44 11.05 -20.99
N SER A 133 41.97 11.32 -22.18
CA SER A 133 41.16 11.55 -23.40
C SER A 133 40.32 10.33 -23.76
N PRO A 134 39.11 10.50 -24.31
CA PRO A 134 38.30 9.40 -24.83
C PRO A 134 38.91 8.85 -26.13
N GLY A 135 39.85 7.92 -26.00
CA GLY A 135 40.30 7.10 -27.11
C GLY A 135 39.12 6.30 -27.66
N SER A 136 38.92 6.32 -28.99
CA SER A 136 37.74 5.75 -29.65
C SER A 136 37.53 4.28 -29.29
N ARG A 137 36.58 4.02 -28.38
CA ARG A 137 36.06 2.68 -28.13
C ARG A 137 35.05 2.38 -29.23
N ARG A 138 35.34 1.37 -30.04
CA ARG A 138 34.46 0.86 -31.09
C ARG A 138 33.11 0.50 -30.48
N PHE A 139 32.02 0.77 -31.20
CA PHE A 139 30.69 0.24 -30.90
C PHE A 139 30.72 -1.29 -31.03
N LEU A 140 31.10 -1.97 -29.96
CA LEU A 140 30.69 -3.36 -29.73
C LEU A 140 29.20 -3.33 -29.40
N SER A 141 28.45 -4.30 -29.94
CA SER A 141 27.00 -4.35 -29.83
C SER A 141 26.55 -4.18 -28.38
N ARG A 142 25.79 -3.12 -28.08
CA ARG A 142 25.12 -2.96 -26.78
C ARG A 142 24.08 -4.08 -26.71
N GLN A 143 24.42 -5.19 -26.06
CA GLN A 143 23.40 -6.08 -25.51
C GLN A 143 22.46 -5.20 -24.69
N LEU A 144 21.15 -5.31 -24.92
CA LEU A 144 20.20 -4.63 -24.04
C LEU A 144 20.47 -5.13 -22.62
N ALA A 145 20.63 -4.20 -21.69
CA ALA A 145 20.67 -4.55 -20.28
C ALA A 145 19.32 -5.21 -19.92
N ALA A 146 19.35 -6.25 -19.08
CA ALA A 146 18.15 -6.99 -18.73
C ALA A 146 17.22 -6.09 -17.90
N ASN A 147 15.93 -6.08 -18.21
CA ASN A 147 14.98 -5.27 -17.47
C ASN A 147 14.33 -6.06 -16.33
N ALA A 148 14.29 -5.47 -15.14
CA ALA A 148 13.50 -6.01 -14.03
C ALA A 148 12.04 -5.57 -14.22
N ARG A 149 11.25 -6.39 -14.92
CA ARG A 149 9.79 -6.21 -15.00
C ARG A 149 9.15 -6.73 -13.72
N MET A 150 8.33 -5.92 -13.08
CA MET A 150 7.66 -6.25 -11.82
C MET A 150 6.20 -5.81 -11.85
N ARG A 151 5.30 -6.67 -11.38
CA ARG A 151 3.88 -6.33 -11.27
C ARG A 151 3.64 -5.37 -10.12
N LEU A 152 2.67 -4.46 -10.29
CA LEU A 152 2.19 -3.60 -9.21
C LEU A 152 0.86 -4.12 -8.67
N TYR A 153 0.68 -3.96 -7.37
CA TYR A 153 -0.48 -4.38 -6.58
C TYR A 153 -1.01 -3.21 -5.74
N ASP A 154 -2.11 -3.43 -5.03
CA ASP A 154 -2.80 -2.43 -4.20
C ASP A 154 -3.32 -1.19 -4.96
N ASP A 155 -3.90 -0.23 -4.23
CA ASP A 155 -4.46 1.00 -4.78
C ASP A 155 -4.55 2.13 -3.73
N LEU A 156 -4.66 3.36 -4.24
CA LEU A 156 -4.67 4.60 -3.45
C LEU A 156 -5.95 4.85 -2.63
N LEU A 157 -7.03 4.11 -2.83
CA LEU A 157 -8.30 4.26 -2.11
C LEU A 157 -8.40 3.27 -0.95
N ALA A 158 -7.93 2.02 -1.13
CA ALA A 158 -7.94 1.00 -0.07
C ALA A 158 -6.72 1.11 0.86
N ASN A 159 -5.50 1.25 0.30
CA ASN A 159 -4.24 1.25 1.06
C ASN A 159 -3.50 2.59 1.05
N GLY A 160 -3.78 3.47 0.07
CA GLY A 160 -3.10 4.77 -0.07
C GLY A 160 -1.81 4.74 -0.90
N TYR A 161 -1.35 3.56 -1.29
CA TYR A 161 -0.11 3.34 -2.06
C TYR A 161 -0.26 2.15 -3.03
N TYR A 162 0.78 1.95 -3.86
CA TYR A 162 0.95 0.75 -4.68
C TYR A 162 2.19 -0.02 -4.21
N THR A 163 2.09 -1.35 -4.17
CA THR A 163 3.21 -2.22 -3.78
C THR A 163 3.74 -3.02 -4.97
N THR A 164 4.94 -3.60 -4.81
CA THR A 164 5.49 -4.62 -5.71
C THR A 164 6.14 -5.75 -4.91
N ARG A 165 6.30 -6.92 -5.54
CA ARG A 165 6.88 -8.11 -4.91
C ARG A 165 8.39 -8.16 -5.09
N LEU A 166 9.12 -8.17 -3.97
CA LEU A 166 10.57 -8.33 -3.94
C LEU A 166 10.93 -9.56 -3.11
N PHE A 167 11.91 -10.32 -3.58
CA PHE A 167 12.35 -11.56 -2.93
C PHE A 167 13.78 -11.39 -2.42
N ILE A 168 14.05 -11.70 -1.15
CA ILE A 168 15.36 -11.50 -0.51
C ILE A 168 15.84 -12.82 0.10
N GLY A 169 17.08 -13.22 -0.21
CA GLY A 169 17.78 -14.33 0.44
C GLY A 169 17.85 -15.66 -0.31
N SER A 170 18.51 -16.64 0.33
CA SER A 170 18.69 -18.00 -0.19
C SER A 170 18.42 -19.06 0.90
N PRO A 171 17.24 -19.70 0.94
CA PRO A 171 16.13 -19.58 -0.02
C PRO A 171 15.46 -18.18 0.02
N PRO A 172 14.82 -17.74 -1.08
CA PRO A 172 14.19 -16.42 -1.13
C PRO A 172 12.96 -16.31 -0.24
N GLN A 173 12.87 -15.19 0.47
CA GLN A 173 11.73 -14.77 1.29
C GLN A 173 11.02 -13.61 0.56
N GLU A 174 9.68 -13.60 0.51
CA GLU A 174 8.90 -12.66 -0.30
C GLU A 174 8.30 -11.52 0.54
N PHE A 175 8.33 -10.30 0.00
CA PHE A 175 7.82 -9.08 0.64
C PHE A 175 7.05 -8.22 -0.37
N ALA A 176 5.96 -7.57 0.07
CA ALA A 176 5.28 -6.51 -0.67
C ALA A 176 5.77 -5.14 -0.20
N LEU A 177 6.51 -4.44 -1.05
CA LEU A 177 7.15 -3.17 -0.72
C LEU A 177 6.46 -2.00 -1.42
N ILE A 178 6.20 -0.92 -0.68
CA ILE A 178 5.68 0.34 -1.22
C ILE A 178 6.69 0.91 -2.22
N VAL A 179 6.21 1.26 -3.40
CA VAL A 179 7.05 1.74 -4.50
C VAL A 179 7.29 3.24 -4.35
N ASP A 180 8.49 3.64 -3.90
CA ASP A 180 8.76 5.00 -3.42
C ASP A 180 9.92 5.67 -4.18
N SER A 181 9.59 6.68 -5.00
CA SER A 181 10.55 7.51 -5.72
C SER A 181 10.99 8.77 -4.94
N GLY A 182 10.34 9.06 -3.81
CA GLY A 182 10.70 10.10 -2.86
C GLY A 182 11.84 9.68 -1.91
N SER A 183 11.94 8.42 -1.50
CA SER A 183 13.01 7.92 -0.61
C SER A 183 14.06 7.03 -1.31
N THR A 184 15.13 6.73 -0.57
CA THR A 184 16.39 6.20 -1.10
C THR A 184 16.86 4.90 -0.44
N VAL A 185 16.02 4.21 0.32
CA VAL A 185 16.41 2.97 1.02
C VAL A 185 15.34 1.93 0.72
N THR A 186 15.75 0.76 0.24
CA THR A 186 14.90 -0.44 0.25
C THR A 186 15.08 -1.14 1.59
N TYR A 187 13.99 -1.48 2.29
CA TYR A 187 14.05 -2.11 3.62
C TYR A 187 12.85 -2.98 3.94
N VAL A 188 13.03 -3.88 4.92
CA VAL A 188 12.04 -4.81 5.47
C VAL A 188 12.25 -4.99 6.99
N PRO A 189 11.19 -5.27 7.77
CA PRO A 189 11.28 -5.63 9.18
C PRO A 189 12.00 -6.96 9.33
N CYS A 190 13.06 -6.95 10.14
CA CYS A 190 13.77 -8.16 10.52
C CYS A 190 13.07 -8.89 11.67
N SER A 191 13.28 -10.20 11.77
CA SER A 191 12.67 -11.04 12.82
C SER A 191 13.07 -10.66 14.24
N THR A 192 14.19 -9.95 14.40
CA THR A 192 14.67 -9.34 15.66
C THR A 192 13.94 -8.05 16.05
N CYS A 193 13.05 -7.51 15.22
CA CYS A 193 12.45 -6.20 15.46
C CYS A 193 11.36 -6.24 16.55
N GLU A 194 11.65 -5.72 17.74
CA GLU A 194 10.66 -5.58 18.81
C GLU A 194 9.72 -4.36 18.63
N GLN A 195 10.07 -3.42 17.73
CA GLN A 195 9.37 -2.14 17.54
C GLN A 195 8.82 -1.94 16.11
N CYS A 196 8.52 -3.03 15.41
CA CYS A 196 7.91 -3.03 14.07
C CYS A 196 6.43 -3.43 14.14
N GLY A 197 5.67 -3.08 13.11
CA GLY A 197 4.28 -3.45 12.94
C GLY A 197 4.05 -4.94 12.68
N ASN A 198 2.78 -5.29 12.47
CA ASN A 198 2.36 -6.60 11.95
C ASN A 198 1.82 -6.39 10.54
N HIS A 199 2.67 -6.62 9.55
CA HIS A 199 2.39 -6.48 8.12
C HIS A 199 1.80 -7.77 7.56
N GLN A 200 1.61 -7.84 6.23
CA GLN A 200 0.90 -8.95 5.60
C GLN A 200 1.74 -10.23 5.44
N ASP A 201 3.06 -10.12 5.28
CA ASP A 201 3.97 -11.24 5.04
C ASP A 201 5.01 -11.40 6.18
N PRO A 202 5.65 -12.57 6.34
CA PRO A 202 6.56 -12.83 7.46
C PRO A 202 7.83 -11.97 7.41
N ARG A 203 8.17 -11.33 8.54
CA ARG A 203 9.42 -10.57 8.74
C ARG A 203 10.66 -11.35 8.30
N PHE A 204 11.62 -10.66 7.68
CA PHE A 204 12.84 -11.27 7.15
C PHE A 204 13.64 -12.00 8.23
N GLN A 205 14.09 -13.21 7.92
CA GLN A 205 14.85 -14.10 8.77
C GLN A 205 16.30 -14.17 8.26
N PRO A 206 17.24 -13.38 8.82
CA PRO A 206 18.63 -13.37 8.35
C PRO A 206 19.30 -14.74 8.50
N ASP A 207 19.09 -15.40 9.65
CA ASP A 207 19.67 -16.71 9.98
C ASP A 207 19.19 -17.87 9.08
N LEU A 208 18.11 -17.67 8.33
CA LEU A 208 17.60 -18.64 7.35
C LEU A 208 18.13 -18.40 5.93
N SER A 209 18.79 -17.27 5.68
CA SER A 209 19.39 -16.96 4.37
C SER A 209 20.89 -17.32 4.34
N SER A 210 21.22 -18.34 3.56
CA SER A 210 22.60 -18.77 3.31
C SER A 210 23.46 -17.76 2.52
N THR A 211 22.88 -16.64 2.05
CA THR A 211 23.60 -15.57 1.33
C THR A 211 23.59 -14.22 2.06
N TYR A 212 22.95 -14.11 3.23
CA TYR A 212 22.94 -12.88 4.03
C TYR A 212 24.32 -12.56 4.60
N GLU A 213 24.77 -11.32 4.43
CA GLU A 213 25.98 -10.78 5.04
C GLU A 213 25.66 -9.42 5.69
N PRO A 214 25.85 -9.24 7.01
CA PRO A 214 25.63 -7.94 7.66
C PRO A 214 26.67 -6.92 7.19
N VAL A 215 26.24 -5.72 6.81
CA VAL A 215 27.15 -4.67 6.32
C VAL A 215 27.95 -4.12 7.49
N LYS A 216 29.22 -4.50 7.57
CA LYS A 216 30.12 -4.16 8.67
C LYS A 216 30.38 -2.65 8.73
N CYS A 217 30.45 -2.12 9.95
CA CYS A 217 30.77 -0.72 10.20
C CYS A 217 32.05 -0.30 9.48
N SER A 218 32.02 0.88 8.85
CA SER A 218 33.17 1.48 8.18
C SER A 218 33.03 3.00 8.12
N VAL A 219 34.11 3.70 7.79
CA VAL A 219 34.12 5.17 7.61
C VAL A 219 33.24 5.68 6.47
N ALA A 220 32.60 4.80 5.70
CA ALA A 220 31.67 5.12 4.63
C ALA A 220 30.18 5.13 5.06
N CYS A 221 29.86 4.80 6.32
CA CYS A 221 28.50 4.74 6.83
C CYS A 221 28.37 5.30 8.25
N THR A 222 27.14 5.63 8.67
CA THR A 222 26.79 5.68 10.10
C THR A 222 26.80 4.26 10.64
N CYS A 223 27.24 4.06 11.89
CA CYS A 223 27.27 2.74 12.53
C CYS A 223 26.41 2.67 13.80
N ASP A 224 26.18 1.44 14.27
CA ASP A 224 25.59 1.14 15.57
C ASP A 224 26.49 1.57 16.75
N GLN A 225 25.94 1.57 17.96
CA GLN A 225 26.65 2.01 19.18
C GLN A 225 27.92 1.19 19.44
N ASP A 226 27.90 -0.10 19.06
CA ASP A 226 29.03 -1.03 19.19
C ASP A 226 30.07 -0.91 18.05
N GLN A 227 29.84 -0.09 17.03
CA GLN A 227 30.68 0.07 15.84
C GLN A 227 30.95 -1.27 15.10
N LYS A 228 29.94 -2.14 15.04
CA LYS A 228 29.96 -3.45 14.37
C LYS A 228 29.28 -3.41 13.00
N GLN A 229 28.16 -2.70 12.87
CA GLN A 229 27.32 -2.70 11.67
C GLN A 229 26.98 -1.28 11.22
N CYS A 230 26.83 -1.09 9.91
CA CYS A 230 26.26 0.13 9.36
C CYS A 230 24.77 0.23 9.71
N THR A 231 24.29 1.43 9.99
CA THR A 231 22.89 1.73 10.32
C THR A 231 22.25 2.66 9.29
N TYR A 232 20.92 2.66 9.27
CA TYR A 232 20.13 3.65 8.54
C TYR A 232 18.98 4.16 9.40
N GLU A 233 18.56 5.39 9.11
CA GLU A 233 17.41 6.06 9.70
C GLU A 233 16.74 6.91 8.60
N ARG A 234 15.42 6.91 8.54
CA ARG A 234 14.61 7.73 7.63
C ARG A 234 13.39 8.27 8.36
N GLN A 235 13.06 9.54 8.11
CA GLN A 235 11.81 10.16 8.53
C GLN A 235 11.07 10.68 7.29
N TYR A 236 9.77 10.44 7.25
CA TYR A 236 8.89 10.72 6.12
C TYR A 236 8.11 12.04 6.31
N ALA A 237 7.47 12.53 5.25
CA ALA A 237 6.74 13.81 5.28
C ALA A 237 5.52 13.78 6.23
N GLU A 238 4.93 12.60 6.41
CA GLU A 238 3.90 12.22 7.40
C GLU A 238 4.42 12.14 8.85
N MET A 239 5.72 12.37 9.07
CA MET A 239 6.44 12.30 10.36
C MET A 239 6.74 10.89 10.88
N SER A 240 6.18 9.84 10.29
CA SER A 240 6.58 8.44 10.46
C SER A 240 8.10 8.24 10.26
N SER A 241 8.67 7.21 10.88
CA SER A 241 10.11 6.91 10.77
C SER A 241 10.40 5.43 10.67
N SER A 242 11.51 5.12 10.01
CA SER A 242 12.05 3.79 9.78
C SER A 242 13.53 3.77 10.18
N SER A 243 13.99 2.74 10.91
CA SER A 243 15.38 2.64 11.34
C SER A 243 15.87 1.22 11.59
N GLY A 244 17.15 0.96 11.31
CA GLY A 244 17.71 -0.38 11.45
C GLY A 244 19.19 -0.49 11.07
N VAL A 245 19.63 -1.73 10.86
CA VAL A 245 20.98 -2.04 10.34
C VAL A 245 20.94 -2.29 8.85
N LEU A 246 22.08 -2.21 8.16
CA LEU A 246 22.20 -2.57 6.75
C LEU A 246 22.71 -4.01 6.59
N GLY A 247 22.05 -4.79 5.74
CA GLY A 247 22.48 -6.13 5.30
C GLY A 247 22.66 -6.18 3.78
N GLU A 248 23.54 -7.03 3.27
CA GLU A 248 23.63 -7.38 1.86
C GLU A 248 23.21 -8.83 1.63
N ASP A 249 22.27 -9.05 0.71
CA ASP A 249 21.81 -10.39 0.33
C ASP A 249 21.43 -10.43 -1.16
N LEU A 250 21.11 -11.61 -1.69
CA LEU A 250 20.56 -11.75 -3.04
C LEU A 250 19.11 -11.26 -3.06
N ILE A 251 18.87 -10.23 -3.89
CA ILE A 251 17.56 -9.69 -4.20
C ILE A 251 17.13 -10.17 -5.60
N SER A 252 15.90 -10.70 -5.70
CA SER A 252 15.27 -11.15 -6.93
C SER A 252 13.96 -10.42 -7.18
N PHE A 253 13.65 -10.17 -8.45
CA PHE A 253 12.58 -9.28 -8.92
C PHE A 253 11.36 -10.07 -9.46
N GLY A 254 11.15 -11.29 -8.96
CA GLY A 254 10.13 -12.22 -9.43
C GLY A 254 10.52 -13.06 -10.65
N THR A 255 9.66 -14.02 -11.00
CA THR A 255 9.87 -14.96 -12.13
C THR A 255 9.62 -14.35 -13.51
N GLU A 256 8.88 -13.24 -13.56
CA GLU A 256 8.55 -12.49 -14.79
C GLU A 256 9.66 -11.46 -15.18
N SER A 257 10.71 -11.33 -14.36
CA SER A 257 11.86 -10.45 -14.59
C SER A 257 12.94 -11.11 -15.49
N GLU A 258 13.50 -10.35 -16.45
CA GLU A 258 14.70 -10.74 -17.20
C GLU A 258 15.97 -10.62 -16.34
N LEU A 259 15.96 -9.68 -15.39
CA LEU A 259 17.07 -9.42 -14.49
C LEU A 259 17.17 -10.55 -13.47
N LYS A 260 18.23 -11.35 -13.58
CA LYS A 260 18.63 -12.38 -12.62
C LYS A 260 18.87 -11.79 -11.23
N PRO A 261 18.76 -12.59 -10.13
CA PRO A 261 19.01 -12.12 -8.78
C PRO A 261 20.37 -11.41 -8.65
N GLN A 262 20.39 -10.29 -7.93
CA GLN A 262 21.56 -9.44 -7.71
C GLN A 262 21.84 -9.33 -6.21
N ARG A 263 23.10 -9.39 -5.78
CA ARG A 263 23.44 -8.92 -4.43
C ARG A 263 23.09 -7.44 -4.31
N ALA A 264 22.43 -7.03 -3.24
CA ALA A 264 22.14 -5.64 -2.94
C ALA A 264 22.03 -5.39 -1.43
N ILE A 265 22.41 -4.19 -1.01
CA ILE A 265 22.28 -3.67 0.35
C ILE A 265 20.84 -3.21 0.57
N PHE A 266 20.26 -3.58 1.70
CA PHE A 266 18.93 -3.18 2.13
C PHE A 266 18.89 -2.92 3.64
N GLY A 267 17.86 -2.24 4.10
CA GLY A 267 17.59 -2.04 5.53
C GLY A 267 16.96 -3.27 6.16
N CYS A 268 17.62 -3.81 7.18
CA CYS A 268 17.09 -4.75 8.15
C CYS A 268 16.53 -3.92 9.32
N GLU A 269 15.23 -3.67 9.28
CA GLU A 269 14.55 -2.72 10.17
C GLU A 269 14.36 -3.27 11.58
N ASN A 270 14.53 -2.39 12.57
CA ASN A 270 14.49 -2.68 14.01
C ASN A 270 13.57 -1.73 14.81
N SER A 271 13.07 -0.63 14.21
CA SER A 271 12.07 0.25 14.84
C SER A 271 11.34 1.11 13.80
N GLU A 272 10.01 1.08 13.85
CA GLU A 272 9.06 1.84 13.04
C GLU A 272 8.24 2.80 13.92
N THR A 273 7.88 3.98 13.40
CA THR A 273 6.92 4.88 14.05
C THR A 273 5.92 5.46 13.06
N GLY A 274 4.77 5.92 13.56
CA GLY A 274 3.73 6.56 12.76
C GLY A 274 2.90 5.56 11.96
N ASP A 275 2.47 5.98 10.77
CA ASP A 275 1.54 5.19 9.94
C ASP A 275 2.20 3.90 9.43
N LEU A 276 3.52 3.91 9.21
CA LEU A 276 4.36 2.73 8.88
C LEU A 276 4.09 1.53 9.81
N PHE A 277 4.05 1.76 11.12
CA PHE A 277 3.81 0.71 12.14
C PHE A 277 2.42 0.05 12.01
N SER A 278 1.47 0.73 11.36
CA SER A 278 0.11 0.24 11.11
C SER A 278 -0.14 -0.19 9.66
N GLN A 279 0.84 -0.04 8.77
CA GLN A 279 0.65 -0.26 7.35
C GLN A 279 0.56 -1.74 6.99
N ARG A 280 -0.23 -2.05 5.97
CA ARG A 280 -0.35 -3.41 5.41
C ARG A 280 0.96 -3.92 4.80
N ALA A 281 1.64 -3.09 4.01
CA ALA A 281 2.86 -3.45 3.29
C ALA A 281 4.06 -3.71 4.21
N ASP A 282 4.97 -4.58 3.77
CA ASP A 282 6.06 -5.12 4.59
C ASP A 282 7.33 -4.24 4.52
N GLY A 283 7.24 -3.01 4.03
CA GLY A 283 8.36 -2.09 3.89
C GLY A 283 8.29 -1.26 2.62
N ILE A 284 9.44 -0.73 2.18
CA ILE A 284 9.56 0.21 1.07
C ILE A 284 10.66 -0.24 0.10
N ILE A 285 10.45 -0.02 -1.21
CA ILE A 285 11.48 -0.14 -2.25
C ILE A 285 11.86 1.26 -2.76
N GLY A 286 12.98 1.78 -2.24
CA GLY A 286 13.45 3.13 -2.56
C GLY A 286 14.05 3.22 -3.96
N LEU A 287 13.46 4.07 -4.80
CA LEU A 287 13.85 4.37 -6.19
C LEU A 287 14.50 5.76 -6.35
N GLY A 288 14.56 6.56 -5.27
CA GLY A 288 15.17 7.89 -5.24
C GLY A 288 16.67 7.93 -5.61
N ARG A 289 17.19 9.14 -5.79
CA ARG A 289 18.62 9.38 -6.08
C ARG A 289 19.44 9.25 -4.79
N GLY A 290 20.31 8.24 -4.68
CA GLY A 290 21.12 7.98 -3.50
C GLY A 290 21.57 6.52 -3.41
N GLN A 291 22.82 6.29 -2.98
CA GLN A 291 23.56 5.02 -3.11
C GLN A 291 22.92 3.77 -2.48
N LEU A 292 21.96 3.91 -1.57
CA LEU A 292 21.21 2.80 -0.97
C LEU A 292 19.94 2.43 -1.76
N SER A 293 19.55 3.22 -2.77
CA SER A 293 18.39 2.92 -3.60
C SER A 293 18.68 1.72 -4.50
N ILE A 294 17.68 0.88 -4.75
CA ILE A 294 17.87 -0.30 -5.60
C ILE A 294 18.30 0.12 -7.02
N MET A 295 17.85 1.31 -7.48
CA MET A 295 18.26 1.90 -8.75
C MET A 295 19.77 2.17 -8.81
N ASP A 296 20.33 2.91 -7.85
CA ASP A 296 21.76 3.25 -7.88
C ASP A 296 22.64 2.00 -7.74
N GLN A 297 22.20 1.00 -6.97
CA GLN A 297 22.90 -0.27 -6.81
C GLN A 297 22.89 -1.15 -8.07
N LEU A 298 21.79 -1.19 -8.82
CA LEU A 298 21.70 -1.94 -10.08
C LEU A 298 22.42 -1.21 -11.23
N VAL A 299 22.28 0.10 -11.32
CA VAL A 299 22.92 0.94 -12.35
C VAL A 299 24.45 0.97 -12.17
N SER A 300 24.95 1.11 -10.94
CA SER A 300 26.40 1.08 -10.68
C SER A 300 27.05 -0.29 -10.96
N LYS A 301 26.27 -1.37 -10.87
CA LYS A 301 26.68 -2.73 -11.28
C LYS A 301 26.56 -2.96 -12.80
N GLY A 302 25.95 -2.02 -13.54
CA GLY A 302 25.81 -2.06 -15.00
C GLY A 302 24.87 -3.15 -15.52
N VAL A 303 23.96 -3.65 -14.67
CA VAL A 303 23.05 -4.76 -15.01
C VAL A 303 21.71 -4.30 -15.59
N ILE A 304 21.34 -3.03 -15.34
CA ILE A 304 20.21 -2.31 -15.96
C ILE A 304 20.71 -0.99 -16.58
N GLY A 305 19.92 -0.38 -17.46
CA GLY A 305 20.14 1.02 -17.89
C GLY A 305 19.64 2.02 -16.83
N ASP A 306 20.15 3.26 -16.85
CA ASP A 306 19.83 4.28 -15.84
C ASP A 306 18.48 4.98 -16.09
N SER A 307 17.42 4.19 -15.94
CA SER A 307 16.02 4.54 -16.16
C SER A 307 15.13 3.61 -15.32
N PHE A 308 13.92 4.04 -14.97
CA PHE A 308 12.85 3.14 -14.55
C PHE A 308 11.49 3.69 -14.99
N SER A 309 10.46 2.85 -15.03
CA SER A 309 9.11 3.25 -15.39
C SER A 309 8.05 2.66 -14.47
N LEU A 310 7.02 3.43 -14.19
CA LEU A 310 5.87 3.10 -13.34
C LEU A 310 4.57 3.38 -14.10
N CYS A 311 3.59 2.49 -14.00
CA CYS A 311 2.27 2.68 -14.62
C CYS A 311 1.20 2.17 -13.64
N TYR A 312 0.49 3.09 -12.98
CA TYR A 312 -0.56 2.77 -12.02
C TYR A 312 -1.92 2.58 -12.69
N GLY A 313 -2.62 1.50 -12.33
CA GLY A 313 -3.97 1.24 -12.77
C GLY A 313 -4.94 2.36 -12.41
N GLY A 314 -5.97 2.52 -13.25
CA GLY A 314 -7.05 3.49 -13.04
C GLY A 314 -7.84 3.27 -11.75
N MET A 315 -8.75 4.22 -11.50
CA MET A 315 -9.57 4.29 -10.28
C MET A 315 -10.37 3.02 -9.92
N ASP A 316 -10.60 2.12 -10.89
CA ASP A 316 -11.49 0.95 -10.75
C ASP A 316 -10.78 -0.40 -10.74
N ILE A 317 -9.45 -0.45 -10.98
CA ILE A 317 -8.72 -1.72 -11.16
C ILE A 317 -7.52 -1.85 -10.20
N GLY A 318 -6.87 -0.74 -9.82
CA GLY A 318 -5.66 -0.78 -9.01
C GLY A 318 -4.47 -1.46 -9.72
N GLY A 319 -3.43 -1.79 -8.95
CA GLY A 319 -2.21 -2.44 -9.41
C GLY A 319 -1.52 -1.73 -10.58
N GLY A 320 -0.95 -2.50 -11.51
CA GLY A 320 -0.33 -2.01 -12.75
C GLY A 320 1.02 -2.66 -13.06
N ALA A 321 1.94 -1.89 -13.63
CA ALA A 321 3.24 -2.37 -14.13
C ALA A 321 4.42 -1.46 -13.72
N MET A 322 5.56 -2.08 -13.41
CA MET A 322 6.82 -1.43 -13.07
C MET A 322 7.97 -2.08 -13.85
N VAL A 323 8.94 -1.27 -14.29
CA VAL A 323 10.15 -1.73 -14.99
C VAL A 323 11.36 -0.99 -14.47
N LEU A 324 12.35 -1.70 -13.93
CA LEU A 324 13.68 -1.16 -13.66
C LEU A 324 14.57 -1.38 -14.89
N GLY A 325 15.10 -0.30 -15.45
CA GLY A 325 15.89 -0.28 -16.68
C GLY A 325 15.30 0.58 -17.81
N GLU A 326 15.83 0.41 -19.02
CA GLU A 326 15.44 1.19 -20.20
C GLU A 326 14.27 0.53 -20.94
N ILE A 327 13.19 1.27 -21.16
CA ILE A 327 12.14 0.94 -22.13
C ILE A 327 12.16 1.92 -23.30
N THR A 328 11.77 1.47 -24.48
CA THR A 328 11.59 2.37 -25.63
C THR A 328 10.40 3.30 -25.36
N PRO A 329 10.59 4.63 -25.35
CA PRO A 329 9.49 5.56 -25.08
C PRO A 329 8.47 5.55 -26.25
N PRO A 330 7.16 5.57 -25.96
CA PRO A 330 6.12 5.81 -26.97
C PRO A 330 6.32 7.13 -27.71
N THR A 331 5.93 7.17 -28.99
CA THR A 331 6.12 8.34 -29.89
C THR A 331 5.39 9.60 -29.46
N ASP A 332 4.36 9.45 -28.63
CA ASP A 332 3.46 10.47 -28.10
C ASP A 332 3.64 10.68 -26.58
N MET A 333 4.74 10.20 -26.02
CA MET A 333 5.16 10.51 -24.64
C MET A 333 5.66 11.97 -24.54
N VAL A 334 5.02 12.78 -23.69
CA VAL A 334 5.45 14.16 -23.40
C VAL A 334 6.50 14.18 -22.30
N PHE A 335 7.45 15.11 -22.32
CA PHE A 335 8.59 15.11 -21.40
C PHE A 335 8.71 16.40 -20.58
N SER A 336 9.22 16.28 -19.35
CA SER A 336 9.63 17.40 -18.51
C SER A 336 11.08 17.25 -18.05
N PRO A 337 11.91 18.31 -18.03
CA PRO A 337 13.24 18.26 -17.44
C PRO A 337 13.21 17.92 -15.94
N SER A 338 14.16 17.11 -15.49
CA SER A 338 14.30 16.61 -14.11
C SER A 338 15.73 16.77 -13.59
N ASN A 339 16.19 18.02 -13.55
CA ASN A 339 17.55 18.41 -13.18
C ASN A 339 17.93 17.99 -11.73
N SER A 340 18.89 17.08 -11.59
CA SER A 340 19.38 16.54 -10.32
C SER A 340 20.09 17.56 -9.43
N ALA A 341 20.69 18.60 -10.01
CA ALA A 341 21.28 19.72 -9.27
C ALA A 341 20.21 20.70 -8.73
N ARG A 342 18.96 20.65 -9.24
CA ARG A 342 17.83 21.42 -8.69
C ARG A 342 17.23 20.73 -7.46
N SER A 343 17.14 19.40 -7.43
CA SER A 343 16.50 18.66 -6.34
C SER A 343 17.06 17.23 -6.21
N PRO A 344 17.27 16.72 -4.98
CA PRO A 344 17.61 15.31 -4.78
C PRO A 344 16.45 14.38 -5.18
N TYR A 345 15.22 14.88 -5.16
CA TYR A 345 14.03 14.16 -5.62
C TYR A 345 13.84 14.28 -7.13
N TYR A 346 12.97 13.43 -7.69
CA TYR A 346 12.54 13.54 -9.08
C TYR A 346 11.60 14.73 -9.26
N ASN A 347 12.13 15.84 -9.76
CA ASN A 347 11.36 17.05 -10.03
C ASN A 347 10.89 17.13 -11.49
N ILE A 348 9.82 17.88 -11.73
CA ILE A 348 9.37 18.31 -13.07
C ILE A 348 9.31 19.83 -13.15
N GLU A 349 9.50 20.38 -14.35
CA GLU A 349 9.43 21.82 -14.58
C GLU A 349 7.99 22.30 -14.84
N LEU A 350 7.10 22.11 -13.87
CA LEU A 350 5.74 22.67 -13.90
C LEU A 350 5.79 24.21 -13.83
N LYS A 351 5.15 24.92 -14.77
CA LYS A 351 5.08 26.39 -14.78
C LYS A 351 3.66 26.95 -14.71
N SER A 352 2.64 26.19 -15.11
CA SER A 352 1.24 26.56 -14.92
C SER A 352 0.32 25.34 -14.87
N ILE A 353 -0.89 25.54 -14.36
CA ILE A 353 -2.00 24.60 -14.49
C ILE A 353 -3.07 25.28 -15.35
N ASP A 354 -3.68 24.51 -16.25
CA ASP A 354 -4.84 24.88 -17.06
C ASP A 354 -6.07 24.14 -16.54
N VAL A 355 -7.20 24.83 -16.38
CA VAL A 355 -8.49 24.23 -16.00
C VAL A 355 -9.54 24.66 -17.02
N ASP A 356 -10.10 23.70 -17.76
CA ASP A 356 -11.09 23.91 -18.82
C ASP A 356 -10.66 24.97 -19.86
N GLY A 357 -9.41 24.88 -20.35
CA GLY A 357 -8.84 25.80 -21.33
C GLY A 357 -8.51 27.19 -20.79
N ARG A 358 -8.42 27.34 -19.45
CA ARG A 358 -8.01 28.58 -18.78
C ARG A 358 -6.82 28.32 -17.86
N LEU A 359 -5.69 28.92 -18.20
CA LEU A 359 -4.51 28.99 -17.33
C LEU A 359 -4.84 29.70 -16.01
N LEU A 360 -4.40 29.13 -14.89
CA LEU A 360 -4.51 29.75 -13.58
C LEU A 360 -3.63 31.00 -13.50
N LYS A 361 -4.15 32.08 -12.92
CA LYS A 361 -3.45 33.36 -12.75
C LYS A 361 -2.46 33.30 -11.58
N LEU A 362 -1.33 32.63 -11.81
CA LEU A 362 -0.25 32.42 -10.85
C LEU A 362 1.08 32.99 -11.37
N ASP A 363 1.98 33.35 -10.47
CA ASP A 363 3.40 33.54 -10.79
C ASP A 363 4.03 32.15 -10.98
N PRO A 364 4.60 31.80 -12.15
CA PRO A 364 5.17 30.48 -12.41
C PRO A 364 6.21 30.03 -11.37
N ARG A 365 6.89 30.98 -10.72
CA ARG A 365 7.90 30.72 -9.67
C ARG A 365 7.31 30.09 -8.40
N ILE A 366 5.98 30.03 -8.26
CA ILE A 366 5.33 29.30 -7.16
C ILE A 366 5.67 27.81 -7.16
N PHE A 367 5.84 27.23 -8.35
CA PHE A 367 6.21 25.83 -8.56
C PHE A 367 7.72 25.59 -8.42
N ASP A 368 8.52 26.65 -8.36
CA ASP A 368 9.98 26.59 -8.15
C ASP A 368 10.36 26.67 -6.65
N GLY A 369 9.40 26.56 -5.71
CA GLY A 369 9.61 26.70 -4.27
C GLY A 369 10.23 25.48 -3.57
N LYS A 370 11.17 25.70 -2.64
CA LYS A 370 11.91 24.66 -1.87
C LYS A 370 12.48 23.57 -2.78
N HIS A 371 11.86 22.38 -2.90
CA HIS A 371 12.31 21.30 -3.79
C HIS A 371 11.78 21.39 -5.23
N GLY A 372 10.95 22.39 -5.54
CA GLY A 372 10.27 22.56 -6.82
C GLY A 372 8.94 21.82 -6.86
N THR A 373 8.58 21.32 -8.03
CA THR A 373 7.50 20.33 -8.18
C THR A 373 8.09 18.93 -8.23
N VAL A 374 7.93 18.18 -7.15
CA VAL A 374 8.40 16.79 -6.99
C VAL A 374 7.29 15.83 -7.44
N LEU A 375 7.66 14.84 -8.25
CA LEU A 375 6.83 13.67 -8.56
C LEU A 375 7.27 12.52 -7.66
N ASP A 376 6.34 12.00 -6.87
CA ASP A 376 6.61 11.05 -5.80
C ASP A 376 5.58 9.93 -5.79
N SER A 377 6.03 8.69 -5.93
CA SER A 377 5.17 7.52 -5.86
C SER A 377 4.84 7.07 -4.43
N GLY A 378 5.65 7.42 -3.43
CA GLY A 378 5.37 7.12 -2.02
C GLY A 378 4.20 7.95 -1.47
N THR A 379 3.91 9.09 -2.07
CA THR A 379 2.79 9.97 -1.69
C THR A 379 1.48 9.59 -2.41
N THR A 380 0.37 9.48 -1.67
CA THR A 380 -0.98 9.20 -2.22
C THR A 380 -1.51 10.31 -3.14
N TYR A 381 -1.52 11.55 -2.63
CA TYR A 381 -2.28 12.68 -3.16
C TYR A 381 -1.40 13.81 -3.70
N ALA A 382 -2.00 14.82 -4.36
CA ALA A 382 -1.28 16.02 -4.74
C ALA A 382 -1.37 17.11 -3.66
N TYR A 383 -0.26 17.78 -3.35
CA TYR A 383 -0.18 18.88 -2.39
C TYR A 383 0.44 20.10 -3.05
N LEU A 384 -0.37 21.14 -3.26
CA LEU A 384 0.06 22.38 -3.91
C LEU A 384 0.37 23.48 -2.86
N PRO A 385 1.32 24.39 -3.13
CA PRO A 385 1.50 25.62 -2.36
C PRO A 385 0.17 26.39 -2.26
N LYS A 386 -0.06 27.07 -1.14
CA LYS A 386 -1.36 27.66 -0.77
C LYS A 386 -2.07 28.43 -1.89
N GLU A 387 -1.36 29.33 -2.55
CA GLU A 387 -1.96 30.21 -3.57
C GLU A 387 -2.30 29.41 -4.85
N ALA A 388 -1.51 28.39 -5.19
CA ALA A 388 -1.81 27.46 -6.28
C ALA A 388 -2.98 26.53 -5.93
N PHE A 389 -3.04 25.99 -4.70
CA PHE A 389 -4.17 25.21 -4.22
C PHE A 389 -5.48 26.00 -4.30
N LEU A 390 -5.50 27.24 -3.79
CA LEU A 390 -6.69 28.08 -3.80
C LEU A 390 -7.15 28.37 -5.24
N ALA A 391 -6.24 28.79 -6.12
CA ALA A 391 -6.55 29.05 -7.52
C ALA A 391 -7.08 27.80 -8.26
N PHE A 392 -6.48 26.63 -8.03
CA PHE A 392 -6.94 25.36 -8.61
C PHE A 392 -8.33 25.00 -8.10
N LYS A 393 -8.50 24.95 -6.77
CA LYS A 393 -9.75 24.62 -6.10
C LYS A 393 -10.88 25.56 -6.51
N ASP A 394 -10.66 26.87 -6.55
CA ASP A 394 -11.68 27.84 -6.99
C ASP A 394 -12.03 27.68 -8.48
N ALA A 395 -11.06 27.37 -9.33
CA ALA A 395 -11.30 27.08 -10.74
C ALA A 395 -12.15 25.80 -10.95
N ILE A 396 -11.84 24.71 -10.24
CA ILE A 396 -12.66 23.48 -10.28
C ILE A 396 -14.07 23.74 -9.72
N MET A 397 -14.19 24.39 -8.55
CA MET A 397 -15.50 24.72 -7.94
C MET A 397 -16.41 25.51 -8.89
N SER A 398 -15.85 26.42 -9.70
CA SER A 398 -16.60 27.22 -10.70
C SER A 398 -17.24 26.41 -11.85
N LYS A 399 -16.98 25.10 -11.90
CA LYS A 399 -17.51 24.17 -12.92
C LYS A 399 -18.53 23.18 -12.35
N LEU A 400 -18.60 23.03 -11.02
CA LEU A 400 -19.37 21.96 -10.36
C LEU A 400 -20.68 22.45 -9.73
N HIS A 401 -21.21 23.59 -10.19
CA HIS A 401 -22.45 24.20 -9.68
C HIS A 401 -23.71 23.31 -9.79
N SER A 402 -23.68 22.26 -10.63
CA SER A 402 -24.74 21.25 -10.76
C SER A 402 -24.64 20.11 -9.75
N LEU A 403 -23.50 19.93 -9.06
CA LEU A 403 -23.29 18.87 -8.09
C LEU A 403 -23.58 19.34 -6.66
N LYS A 404 -24.08 18.44 -5.82
CA LYS A 404 -24.29 18.73 -4.40
C LYS A 404 -23.01 18.46 -3.63
N GLN A 405 -22.39 19.51 -3.07
CA GLN A 405 -21.28 19.37 -2.14
C GLN A 405 -21.73 18.59 -0.88
N ILE A 406 -20.88 17.67 -0.41
CA ILE A 406 -21.10 16.84 0.79
C ILE A 406 -19.83 16.81 1.67
N PRO A 407 -19.91 16.36 2.93
CA PRO A 407 -18.75 16.05 3.75
C PRO A 407 -17.86 14.96 3.13
N GLY A 408 -16.64 14.80 3.67
CA GLY A 408 -15.74 13.69 3.34
C GLY A 408 -16.14 12.36 3.98
N PRO A 409 -15.54 11.24 3.52
CA PRO A 409 -15.81 9.92 4.09
C PRO A 409 -15.30 9.80 5.53
N ASP A 410 -14.23 10.50 5.90
CA ASP A 410 -13.76 10.64 7.27
C ASP A 410 -14.05 12.08 7.79
N PRO A 411 -14.87 12.25 8.86
CA PRO A 411 -15.19 13.56 9.41
C PRO A 411 -14.01 14.28 10.11
N ASN A 412 -12.88 13.61 10.33
CA ASN A 412 -11.67 14.25 10.85
C ASN A 412 -11.00 15.15 9.81
N TYR A 413 -11.15 14.81 8.52
CA TYR A 413 -10.58 15.55 7.40
C TYR A 413 -11.60 16.51 6.78
N LYS A 414 -11.11 17.55 6.08
CA LYS A 414 -11.94 18.62 5.49
C LYS A 414 -11.97 18.52 3.98
N ASP A 415 -12.29 17.33 3.51
CA ASP A 415 -12.29 16.98 2.09
C ASP A 415 -13.36 17.77 1.33
N ILE A 416 -13.07 18.05 0.06
CA ILE A 416 -13.97 18.77 -0.83
C ILE A 416 -14.64 17.74 -1.74
N CYS A 417 -15.81 17.25 -1.31
CA CYS A 417 -16.52 16.14 -1.93
C CYS A 417 -17.86 16.57 -2.54
N PHE A 418 -18.28 15.88 -3.59
CA PHE A 418 -19.50 16.14 -4.35
C PHE A 418 -20.24 14.85 -4.64
N SER A 419 -21.58 14.89 -4.52
CA SER A 419 -22.50 13.82 -4.88
C SER A 419 -23.35 14.18 -6.10
N GLY A 420 -23.84 13.17 -6.81
CA GLY A 420 -24.62 13.33 -8.04
C GLY A 420 -23.81 13.14 -9.33
N ALA A 421 -22.52 12.80 -9.21
CA ALA A 421 -21.76 12.24 -10.32
C ALA A 421 -22.17 10.77 -10.52
N ARG A 422 -21.98 10.22 -11.72
CA ARG A 422 -22.25 8.80 -11.99
C ARG A 422 -21.14 7.93 -11.41
N SER A 423 -21.45 6.69 -11.00
CA SER A 423 -20.47 5.77 -10.43
C SER A 423 -19.48 5.21 -11.48
N ASP A 424 -19.84 5.29 -12.76
CA ASP A 424 -18.99 5.01 -13.93
C ASP A 424 -17.92 6.11 -14.12
N VAL A 425 -16.64 5.72 -14.03
CA VAL A 425 -15.49 6.63 -14.17
C VAL A 425 -15.33 7.19 -15.58
N SER A 426 -15.71 6.44 -16.62
CA SER A 426 -15.57 6.88 -18.02
C SER A 426 -16.41 8.15 -18.29
N GLN A 427 -17.54 8.29 -17.59
CA GLN A 427 -18.45 9.42 -17.73
C GLN A 427 -18.05 10.65 -16.89
N LEU A 428 -17.07 10.57 -16.00
CA LEU A 428 -16.65 11.71 -15.18
C LEU A 428 -16.12 12.88 -16.01
N SER A 429 -15.53 12.60 -17.18
CA SER A 429 -15.03 13.62 -18.12
C SER A 429 -16.15 14.48 -18.75
N ASN A 430 -17.42 14.10 -18.56
CA ASN A 430 -18.59 14.89 -18.95
C ASN A 430 -19.14 15.78 -17.82
N ILE A 431 -18.61 15.64 -16.59
CA ILE A 431 -19.12 16.25 -15.36
C ILE A 431 -18.05 17.15 -14.72
N PHE A 432 -16.80 16.69 -14.69
CA PHE A 432 -15.66 17.40 -14.11
C PHE A 432 -14.77 17.99 -15.22
N PRO A 433 -14.18 19.19 -15.02
CA PRO A 433 -13.44 19.90 -16.07
C PRO A 433 -12.10 19.24 -16.40
N LYS A 434 -11.68 19.28 -17.68
CA LYS A 434 -10.33 18.85 -18.06
C LYS A 434 -9.26 19.73 -17.41
N VAL A 435 -8.19 19.12 -16.93
CA VAL A 435 -7.05 19.81 -16.32
C VAL A 435 -5.79 19.49 -17.11
N HIS A 436 -4.90 20.47 -17.32
CA HIS A 436 -3.55 20.21 -17.84
C HIS A 436 -2.48 20.78 -16.91
N MET A 437 -1.42 20.00 -16.68
CA MET A 437 -0.16 20.52 -16.17
C MET A 437 0.69 21.01 -17.34
N VAL A 438 1.19 22.25 -17.28
CA VAL A 438 1.94 22.90 -18.36
C VAL A 438 3.40 23.05 -17.95
N PHE A 439 4.30 22.43 -18.73
CA PHE A 439 5.73 22.36 -18.45
C PHE A 439 6.50 23.55 -19.04
N GLY A 440 7.75 23.76 -18.59
CA GLY A 440 8.62 24.86 -19.05
C GLY A 440 8.95 24.85 -20.54
N ASN A 441 8.93 23.68 -21.19
CA ASN A 441 9.06 23.52 -22.64
C ASN A 441 7.76 23.82 -23.43
N GLY A 442 6.65 24.10 -22.75
CA GLY A 442 5.33 24.33 -23.34
C GLY A 442 4.48 23.07 -23.57
N GLU A 443 5.02 21.87 -23.31
CA GLU A 443 4.24 20.64 -23.36
C GLU A 443 3.19 20.57 -22.24
N LYS A 444 2.19 19.71 -22.43
CA LYS A 444 1.02 19.60 -21.55
C LYS A 444 0.70 18.15 -21.21
N LEU A 445 0.77 17.82 -19.92
CA LEU A 445 0.20 16.58 -19.39
C LEU A 445 -1.29 16.80 -19.11
N LEU A 446 -2.15 16.12 -19.88
CA LEU A 446 -3.59 16.03 -19.61
C LEU A 446 -3.83 15.18 -18.35
N LEU A 447 -4.67 15.68 -17.46
CA LEU A 447 -5.17 14.96 -16.29
C LEU A 447 -6.67 14.71 -16.46
N SER A 448 -7.04 13.43 -16.47
CA SER A 448 -8.43 12.97 -16.41
C SER A 448 -9.00 13.19 -15.01
N PRO A 449 -10.33 13.18 -14.81
CA PRO A 449 -10.92 13.33 -13.48
C PRO A 449 -10.40 12.34 -12.44
N GLU A 450 -10.09 11.09 -12.83
CA GLU A 450 -9.47 10.11 -11.93
C GLU A 450 -8.07 10.49 -11.40
N ASN A 451 -7.42 11.46 -12.04
CA ASN A 451 -6.08 11.94 -11.66
C ASN A 451 -6.08 13.05 -10.61
N TYR A 452 -7.24 13.65 -10.30
CA TYR A 452 -7.37 14.63 -9.23
C TYR A 452 -8.59 14.38 -8.32
N LEU A 453 -9.27 13.24 -8.50
CA LEU A 453 -10.39 12.78 -7.67
C LEU A 453 -10.13 11.41 -7.03
N PHE A 454 -10.71 11.17 -5.87
CA PHE A 454 -10.89 9.84 -5.28
C PHE A 454 -12.38 9.55 -5.04
N ARG A 455 -12.76 8.27 -5.00
CA ARG A 455 -14.16 7.85 -4.73
C ARG A 455 -14.51 8.10 -3.26
N HIS A 456 -15.71 8.58 -2.98
CA HIS A 456 -16.19 8.74 -1.61
C HIS A 456 -16.70 7.39 -1.07
N SER A 457 -15.89 6.69 -0.27
CA SER A 457 -16.11 5.29 0.15
C SER A 457 -17.46 4.97 0.82
N LYS A 458 -18.18 5.99 1.34
CA LYS A 458 -19.49 5.83 2.00
C LYS A 458 -20.71 6.27 1.16
N VAL A 459 -20.52 6.78 -0.07
CA VAL A 459 -21.61 7.30 -0.92
C VAL A 459 -21.33 6.99 -2.39
N SER A 460 -22.13 6.10 -2.98
CA SER A 460 -22.07 5.81 -4.42
C SER A 460 -22.40 7.06 -5.25
N GLY A 461 -21.72 7.25 -6.37
CA GLY A 461 -21.87 8.46 -7.19
C GLY A 461 -21.32 9.74 -6.54
N ALA A 462 -20.40 9.62 -5.59
CA ALA A 462 -19.70 10.76 -4.99
C ALA A 462 -18.18 10.63 -5.04
N TYR A 463 -17.51 11.78 -5.21
CA TYR A 463 -16.07 11.89 -5.40
C TYR A 463 -15.52 13.13 -4.69
N CYS A 464 -14.25 13.08 -4.30
CA CYS A 464 -13.55 14.07 -3.51
C CYS A 464 -12.29 14.56 -4.23
N LEU A 465 -11.92 15.84 -4.09
CA LEU A 465 -10.65 16.37 -4.59
C LEU A 465 -9.47 15.70 -3.87
N GLY A 466 -8.66 14.92 -4.61
CA GLY A 466 -7.38 14.37 -4.15
C GLY A 466 -6.22 15.35 -4.31
N VAL A 467 -6.50 16.64 -4.17
CA VAL A 467 -5.55 17.75 -4.28
C VAL A 467 -5.75 18.67 -3.08
N PHE A 468 -4.68 18.92 -2.34
CA PHE A 468 -4.71 19.57 -1.03
C PHE A 468 -3.72 20.75 -0.95
N GLN A 469 -3.79 21.54 0.12
CA GLN A 469 -2.79 22.57 0.44
C GLN A 469 -1.59 21.93 1.16
N ASN A 470 -0.36 22.20 0.72
CA ASN A 470 0.88 21.76 1.37
C ASN A 470 1.23 22.58 2.65
N GLY A 471 0.25 22.82 3.53
CA GLY A 471 0.42 23.53 4.80
C GLY A 471 1.11 24.89 4.69
N LYS A 472 2.39 24.93 5.11
CA LYS A 472 3.32 26.07 5.00
C LYS A 472 4.53 25.80 4.08
N ASP A 473 4.67 24.57 3.57
CA ASP A 473 5.76 24.25 2.65
C ASP A 473 5.50 24.89 1.27
N ARG A 474 6.56 25.10 0.50
CA ARG A 474 6.52 25.70 -0.84
C ARG A 474 6.84 24.70 -1.95
N THR A 475 7.14 23.46 -1.58
CA THR A 475 7.23 22.32 -2.51
C THR A 475 5.84 22.04 -3.07
N THR A 476 5.76 21.77 -4.36
CA THR A 476 4.60 21.09 -4.94
C THR A 476 4.90 19.60 -4.94
N LEU A 477 4.05 18.78 -4.35
CA LEU A 477 4.24 17.33 -4.26
C LEU A 477 3.13 16.64 -5.06
N LEU A 478 3.50 15.82 -6.03
CA LEU A 478 2.57 15.16 -6.93
C LEU A 478 2.60 13.66 -6.66
N GLY A 479 1.64 13.19 -5.85
CA GLY A 479 1.46 11.79 -5.53
C GLY A 479 0.92 10.93 -6.67
N GLY A 480 0.86 9.61 -6.42
CA GLY A 480 0.42 8.59 -7.37
C GLY A 480 -0.93 8.86 -8.04
N ILE A 481 -1.84 9.61 -7.40
CA ILE A 481 -3.13 10.00 -8.00
C ILE A 481 -2.96 10.67 -9.36
N ILE A 482 -1.98 11.57 -9.50
CA ILE A 482 -1.73 12.35 -10.72
C ILE A 482 -1.42 11.45 -11.92
N VAL A 483 -0.87 10.26 -11.68
CA VAL A 483 -0.31 9.38 -12.71
C VAL A 483 -1.03 8.03 -12.87
N ARG A 484 -2.21 7.84 -12.27
CA ARG A 484 -3.16 6.78 -12.69
C ARG A 484 -3.37 6.80 -14.21
N ASN A 485 -3.45 5.61 -14.82
CA ASN A 485 -3.50 5.40 -16.28
C ASN A 485 -2.47 6.23 -17.06
N THR A 486 -1.26 6.34 -16.48
CA THR A 486 -0.12 7.04 -17.08
C THR A 486 1.13 6.19 -16.89
N LEU A 487 1.78 5.83 -17.99
CA LEU A 487 3.15 5.34 -17.97
C LEU A 487 4.06 6.54 -17.73
N VAL A 488 4.70 6.56 -16.56
CA VAL A 488 5.74 7.51 -16.19
C VAL A 488 7.09 6.84 -16.42
N THR A 489 7.99 7.48 -17.17
CA THR A 489 9.36 7.00 -17.37
C THR A 489 10.34 8.02 -16.80
N TYR A 490 11.04 7.63 -15.74
CA TYR A 490 12.09 8.39 -15.09
C TYR A 490 13.41 8.10 -15.83
N ASP A 491 13.69 8.85 -16.88
CA ASP A 491 14.93 8.76 -17.66
C ASP A 491 16.02 9.57 -16.94
N ARG A 492 16.68 8.88 -15.99
CA ARG A 492 17.70 9.45 -15.11
C ARG A 492 18.95 9.82 -15.91
N GLN A 493 19.33 8.94 -16.85
CA GLN A 493 20.47 9.11 -17.75
C GLN A 493 20.42 10.41 -18.56
N ASN A 494 19.23 10.86 -18.97
CA ASN A 494 19.01 12.07 -19.76
C ASN A 494 18.30 13.19 -18.99
N GLU A 495 18.29 13.13 -17.65
CA GLU A 495 17.67 14.09 -16.72
C GLU A 495 16.26 14.56 -17.11
N LYS A 496 15.35 13.62 -17.42
CA LYS A 496 13.96 13.94 -17.81
C LYS A 496 12.96 12.91 -17.32
N ILE A 497 11.69 13.32 -17.20
CA ILE A 497 10.57 12.44 -16.89
C ILE A 497 9.58 12.50 -18.04
N GLY A 498 9.27 11.34 -18.62
CA GLY A 498 8.27 11.16 -19.67
C GLY A 498 6.93 10.72 -19.11
N PHE A 499 5.83 11.15 -19.73
CA PHE A 499 4.46 10.79 -19.38
C PHE A 499 3.69 10.35 -20.63
N TRP A 500 3.04 9.19 -20.58
CA TRP A 500 2.19 8.69 -21.66
C TRP A 500 0.87 8.12 -21.11
N LYS A 501 -0.27 8.58 -21.61
CA LYS A 501 -1.59 8.11 -21.15
C LYS A 501 -1.92 6.76 -21.78
N THR A 502 -2.22 5.77 -20.95
CA THR A 502 -2.45 4.37 -21.38
C THR A 502 -3.23 3.61 -20.31
N ASN A 503 -3.96 2.57 -20.68
CA ASN A 503 -4.48 1.64 -19.67
C ASN A 503 -3.30 0.87 -19.05
N CYS A 504 -3.02 1.12 -17.77
CA CYS A 504 -1.91 0.49 -17.07
C CYS A 504 -2.21 -0.96 -16.64
N SER A 505 -3.47 -1.37 -16.49
CA SER A 505 -3.79 -2.76 -16.14
C SER A 505 -3.46 -3.71 -17.30
N GLU A 506 -3.80 -3.31 -18.53
CA GLU A 506 -3.41 -4.00 -19.77
C GLU A 506 -1.92 -3.83 -20.12
N LEU A 507 -1.18 -2.94 -19.47
CA LEU A 507 0.24 -2.75 -19.82
C LEU A 507 1.11 -3.94 -19.37
N TRP A 508 0.77 -4.59 -18.25
CA TRP A 508 1.51 -5.75 -17.76
C TRP A 508 1.52 -6.89 -18.78
N GLU A 509 0.34 -7.28 -19.28
CA GLU A 509 0.19 -8.33 -20.30
C GLU A 509 0.92 -7.98 -21.61
N ARG A 510 0.81 -6.71 -22.04
CA ARG A 510 1.50 -6.21 -23.25
C ARG A 510 3.02 -6.20 -23.12
N LEU A 511 3.57 -6.06 -21.92
CA LEU A 511 5.02 -6.15 -21.67
C LEU A 511 5.56 -7.59 -21.74
N HIS A 512 4.71 -8.60 -21.57
CA HIS A 512 5.09 -10.02 -21.64
C HIS A 512 4.90 -10.64 -23.03
N MET A 513 4.01 -10.10 -23.86
CA MET A 513 3.85 -10.45 -25.28
C MET A 513 4.97 -9.86 -26.16
N GLY A 514 6.23 -10.16 -25.83
CA GLY A 514 7.44 -9.67 -26.50
C GLY A 514 7.54 -10.07 -27.96
N GLY A 515 6.93 -9.28 -28.84
CA GLY A 515 6.89 -9.51 -30.29
C GLY A 515 5.91 -8.61 -31.06
N ALA A 516 4.93 -7.99 -30.40
CA ALA A 516 3.98 -7.09 -31.04
C ALA A 516 4.58 -5.69 -31.34
N SER A 517 4.90 -5.43 -32.60
CA SER A 517 5.20 -4.07 -33.09
C SER A 517 3.97 -3.16 -33.00
N SER A 518 4.19 -1.87 -32.69
CA SER A 518 3.12 -0.87 -32.47
C SER A 518 2.10 -0.81 -33.62
N PRO A 519 0.78 -0.82 -33.33
CA PRO A 519 -0.23 -0.64 -34.36
C PRO A 519 -0.22 0.80 -34.91
N THR A 520 -0.06 0.92 -36.23
CA THR A 520 -0.23 2.21 -36.94
C THR A 520 -1.73 2.56 -36.98
N PRO A 521 -2.14 3.82 -36.72
CA PRO A 521 -3.55 4.20 -36.80
C PRO A 521 -4.03 4.16 -38.26
N LEU A 522 -5.16 3.49 -38.51
CA LEU A 522 -5.82 3.50 -39.81
C LEU A 522 -7.24 4.09 -39.73
N VAL A 523 -7.63 4.78 -40.80
CA VAL A 523 -8.87 5.56 -40.91
C VAL A 523 -10.07 4.67 -41.28
N SER A 524 -11.27 5.13 -40.96
CA SER A 524 -12.55 4.44 -41.11
C SER A 524 -12.83 3.84 -42.50
N ALA A 525 -13.37 2.62 -42.50
CA ALA A 525 -14.19 2.05 -43.57
C ALA A 525 -15.36 1.26 -42.95
N THR A 526 -16.48 1.11 -43.66
CA THR A 526 -17.77 0.71 -43.08
C THR A 526 -18.25 -0.64 -43.62
N SER A 527 -18.85 -1.48 -42.75
CA SER A 527 -19.51 -2.77 -43.04
C SER A 527 -18.56 -3.91 -43.51
N THR A 528 -18.88 -5.20 -43.34
CA THR A 528 -20.14 -5.90 -42.98
C THR A 528 -19.98 -6.89 -41.81
N ILE A 529 -21.10 -7.44 -41.32
CA ILE A 529 -21.15 -8.44 -40.24
C ILE A 529 -20.66 -9.82 -40.71
N SER A 530 -19.89 -10.51 -39.87
CA SER A 530 -19.72 -11.98 -39.87
C SER A 530 -19.32 -12.44 -38.47
N ASP A 531 -19.83 -13.59 -38.01
CA ASP A 531 -19.62 -14.09 -36.66
C ASP A 531 -18.18 -14.56 -36.39
N SER A 532 -17.70 -14.35 -35.16
CA SER A 532 -16.49 -14.94 -34.60
C SER A 532 -16.53 -14.89 -33.05
N PRO A 533 -15.84 -15.81 -32.35
CA PRO A 533 -16.14 -16.12 -30.94
C PRO A 533 -15.71 -15.04 -29.94
N ALA A 534 -16.32 -15.09 -28.75
CA ALA A 534 -16.04 -14.18 -27.63
C ALA A 534 -14.58 -14.27 -27.15
N PRO A 535 -13.99 -13.15 -26.66
CA PRO A 535 -12.63 -13.11 -26.16
C PRO A 535 -12.45 -13.93 -24.88
N SER A 536 -11.29 -14.57 -24.74
CA SER A 536 -10.95 -15.37 -23.56
C SER A 536 -10.76 -14.50 -22.30
N PRO A 537 -11.28 -14.90 -21.12
CA PRO A 537 -11.01 -14.20 -19.87
C PRO A 537 -9.55 -14.38 -19.42
N ALA A 538 -9.06 -13.45 -18.60
CA ALA A 538 -7.67 -13.37 -18.18
C ALA A 538 -7.17 -14.65 -17.47
N VAL A 539 -5.91 -15.00 -17.73
CA VAL A 539 -5.23 -16.15 -17.13
C VAL A 539 -4.61 -15.72 -15.80
N LEU A 540 -4.96 -16.41 -14.72
CA LEU A 540 -4.26 -16.32 -13.44
C LEU A 540 -2.86 -16.97 -13.56
N PRO A 541 -1.81 -16.43 -12.91
CA PRO A 541 -0.53 -17.12 -12.80
C PRO A 541 -0.67 -18.51 -12.20
N ASP A 542 0.22 -19.42 -12.61
CA ASP A 542 0.04 -20.84 -12.36
C ASP A 542 0.12 -21.20 -10.86
N HIS A 543 -0.67 -22.20 -10.47
CA HIS A 543 -0.64 -22.89 -9.17
C HIS A 543 -1.20 -22.17 -7.91
N PHE A 544 -2.13 -21.21 -8.04
CA PHE A 544 -3.05 -20.90 -6.92
C PHE A 544 -4.34 -21.74 -7.03
N GLU A 545 -4.27 -23.01 -6.58
CA GLU A 545 -5.46 -23.87 -6.51
C GLU A 545 -6.45 -23.34 -5.45
N ILE A 546 -7.70 -23.08 -5.85
CA ILE A 546 -8.77 -22.61 -4.95
C ILE A 546 -9.67 -23.80 -4.62
N GLY A 547 -9.65 -24.25 -3.36
CA GLY A 547 -10.36 -25.46 -2.93
C GLY A 547 -11.81 -25.24 -2.51
N LEU A 548 -12.09 -24.06 -1.96
CA LEU A 548 -13.37 -23.68 -1.40
C LEU A 548 -13.52 -22.16 -1.46
N ILE A 549 -14.75 -21.67 -1.64
CA ILE A 549 -15.10 -20.28 -1.40
C ILE A 549 -16.20 -20.26 -0.33
N THR A 550 -16.06 -19.41 0.68
CA THR A 550 -17.04 -19.25 1.75
C THR A 550 -17.41 -17.78 1.91
N PHE A 551 -18.65 -17.48 2.28
CA PHE A 551 -19.08 -16.09 2.48
C PHE A 551 -20.20 -15.95 3.51
N ASP A 552 -20.22 -14.80 4.19
CA ASP A 552 -21.24 -14.41 5.15
C ASP A 552 -22.16 -13.35 4.54
N MET A 553 -23.46 -13.60 4.60
CA MET A 553 -24.50 -12.68 4.16
C MET A 553 -25.42 -12.36 5.35
N SER A 554 -25.67 -11.08 5.61
CA SER A 554 -26.69 -10.63 6.56
C SER A 554 -28.01 -10.39 5.82
N LEU A 555 -29.11 -10.93 6.36
CA LEU A 555 -30.47 -10.75 5.84
C LEU A 555 -31.34 -10.07 6.91
N ASN A 556 -32.16 -9.09 6.52
CA ASN A 556 -33.12 -8.43 7.40
C ASN A 556 -34.45 -9.20 7.43
N ILE A 557 -34.39 -10.43 7.96
CA ILE A 557 -35.47 -11.41 8.10
C ILE A 557 -35.20 -12.27 9.35
N THR A 558 -36.24 -12.76 10.04
CA THR A 558 -36.02 -13.62 11.22
C THR A 558 -35.66 -15.05 10.83
N TYR A 559 -35.02 -15.79 11.75
CA TYR A 559 -34.75 -17.22 11.57
C TYR A 559 -35.99 -18.05 11.24
N ALA A 560 -37.15 -17.73 11.84
CA ALA A 560 -38.39 -18.47 11.66
C ALA A 560 -38.98 -18.31 10.25
N GLU A 561 -38.84 -17.12 9.66
CA GLU A 561 -39.29 -16.81 8.29
C GLU A 561 -38.30 -17.33 7.24
N LEU A 562 -36.99 -17.34 7.53
CA LEU A 562 -35.96 -17.85 6.64
C LEU A 562 -35.95 -19.39 6.53
N LEU A 563 -36.23 -20.09 7.64
CA LEU A 563 -36.04 -21.55 7.74
C LEU A 563 -36.82 -22.39 6.70
N PRO A 564 -38.08 -22.06 6.31
CA PRO A 564 -38.77 -22.72 5.21
C PRO A 564 -38.10 -22.49 3.84
N HIS A 565 -37.65 -21.25 3.60
CA HIS A 565 -37.16 -20.79 2.29
C HIS A 565 -35.66 -21.03 2.04
N LYS A 566 -34.91 -21.57 3.01
CA LYS A 566 -33.45 -21.77 2.88
C LYS A 566 -33.00 -22.60 1.65
N LYS A 567 -33.86 -23.48 1.12
CA LYS A 567 -33.59 -24.22 -0.13
C LYS A 567 -33.75 -23.35 -1.37
N GLU A 568 -34.78 -22.51 -1.40
CA GLU A 568 -35.04 -21.53 -2.45
C GLU A 568 -33.91 -20.49 -2.51
N LEU A 569 -33.48 -20.00 -1.33
CA LEU A 569 -32.34 -19.10 -1.21
C LEU A 569 -31.02 -19.72 -1.73
N ALA A 570 -30.75 -21.00 -1.45
CA ALA A 570 -29.58 -21.69 -1.98
C ALA A 570 -29.62 -21.81 -3.52
N VAL A 571 -30.80 -22.02 -4.11
CA VAL A 571 -30.99 -22.04 -5.57
C VAL A 571 -30.79 -20.66 -6.19
N LEU A 572 -31.32 -19.60 -5.57
CA LEU A 572 -31.11 -18.22 -5.99
C LEU A 572 -29.62 -17.85 -5.95
N ILE A 573 -28.93 -18.12 -4.84
CA ILE A 573 -27.49 -17.87 -4.70
C ILE A 573 -26.68 -18.63 -5.76
N ALA A 574 -27.03 -19.87 -6.08
CA ALA A 574 -26.36 -20.64 -7.13
C ALA A 574 -26.56 -20.01 -8.53
N HIS A 575 -27.78 -19.56 -8.85
CA HIS A 575 -28.09 -18.83 -10.07
C HIS A 575 -27.28 -17.53 -10.17
N GLU A 576 -27.34 -16.70 -9.13
CA GLU A 576 -26.68 -15.40 -9.06
C GLU A 576 -25.14 -15.52 -9.11
N LEU A 577 -24.56 -16.62 -8.61
CA LEU A 577 -23.12 -16.87 -8.71
C LEU A 577 -22.71 -17.67 -9.96
N GLY A 578 -23.66 -18.13 -10.77
CA GLY A 578 -23.39 -18.88 -12.01
C GLY A 578 -22.84 -20.30 -11.80
N VAL A 579 -23.26 -20.96 -10.71
CA VAL A 579 -22.79 -22.31 -10.31
C VAL A 579 -23.95 -23.30 -10.20
N ASN A 580 -23.64 -24.60 -10.16
CA ASN A 580 -24.67 -25.61 -9.93
C ASN A 580 -25.24 -25.48 -8.50
N THR A 581 -26.54 -25.71 -8.34
CA THR A 581 -27.22 -25.70 -7.02
C THR A 581 -26.63 -26.70 -6.03
N ASN A 582 -26.07 -27.80 -6.54
CA ASN A 582 -25.37 -28.82 -5.76
C ASN A 582 -24.01 -28.35 -5.22
N GLN A 583 -23.44 -27.24 -5.73
CA GLN A 583 -22.17 -26.68 -5.24
C GLN A 583 -22.36 -25.73 -4.06
N VAL A 584 -23.57 -25.19 -3.86
CA VAL A 584 -23.85 -24.21 -2.80
C VAL A 584 -24.36 -24.91 -1.55
N HIS A 585 -23.67 -24.72 -0.44
CA HIS A 585 -23.94 -25.36 0.84
C HIS A 585 -24.10 -24.32 1.95
N LEU A 586 -25.03 -24.59 2.85
CA LEU A 586 -25.30 -23.76 4.02
C LEU A 586 -24.50 -24.31 5.21
N ILE A 587 -23.48 -23.58 5.67
CA ILE A 587 -22.68 -23.98 6.84
C ILE A 587 -23.43 -23.69 8.13
N ASN A 588 -23.92 -22.44 8.28
CA ASN A 588 -24.45 -21.95 9.56
C ASN A 588 -25.50 -20.86 9.35
N ILE A 589 -26.43 -20.73 10.31
CA ILE A 589 -27.33 -19.60 10.45
C ILE A 589 -27.26 -19.09 11.90
N THR A 590 -26.95 -17.82 12.08
CA THR A 590 -27.04 -17.12 13.38
C THR A 590 -28.02 -15.95 13.26
N SER A 591 -28.90 -15.79 14.24
CA SER A 591 -29.99 -14.80 14.19
C SER A 591 -30.03 -13.98 15.46
N GLU A 592 -30.12 -12.66 15.31
CA GLU A 592 -30.15 -11.68 16.38
C GLU A 592 -31.20 -10.60 16.05
N GLY A 593 -32.26 -10.56 16.87
CA GLY A 593 -33.44 -9.72 16.62
C GLY A 593 -34.10 -10.04 15.27
N ASN A 594 -34.21 -9.01 14.41
CA ASN A 594 -34.78 -9.13 13.07
C ASN A 594 -33.73 -9.44 12.00
N THR A 595 -32.45 -9.61 12.37
CA THR A 595 -31.36 -9.86 11.43
C THR A 595 -30.85 -11.28 11.55
N THR A 596 -30.57 -11.91 10.40
CA THR A 596 -30.08 -13.28 10.33
C THR A 596 -28.85 -13.33 9.44
N ARG A 597 -27.68 -13.63 10.02
CA ARG A 597 -26.44 -13.90 9.28
C ARG A 597 -26.45 -15.37 8.83
N VAL A 598 -26.13 -15.58 7.57
CA VAL A 598 -26.12 -16.87 6.89
C VAL A 598 -24.72 -17.08 6.32
N ARG A 599 -24.06 -18.18 6.70
CA ARG A 599 -22.74 -18.57 6.19
C ARG A 599 -22.87 -19.62 5.11
N TRP A 600 -22.37 -19.32 3.93
CA TRP A 600 -22.40 -20.16 2.74
C TRP A 600 -21.01 -20.70 2.40
N GLU A 601 -21.03 -21.84 1.73
CA GLU A 601 -19.89 -22.59 1.21
C GLU A 601 -20.17 -22.91 -0.25
N ILE A 602 -19.15 -22.81 -1.09
CA ILE A 602 -19.20 -23.14 -2.51
C ILE A 602 -18.06 -24.12 -2.79
N ILE A 603 -18.41 -25.34 -3.19
CA ILE A 603 -17.46 -26.40 -3.55
C ILE A 603 -17.24 -26.45 -5.08
N PRO A 604 -16.09 -27.00 -5.54
CA PRO A 604 -15.87 -27.31 -6.96
C PRO A 604 -16.92 -28.29 -7.51
N ASP A 605 -17.15 -28.27 -8.83
CA ASP A 605 -18.11 -29.18 -9.46
C ASP A 605 -17.57 -30.61 -9.61
N GLY A 606 -18.48 -31.59 -9.55
CA GLY A 606 -18.16 -33.01 -9.72
C GLY A 606 -17.21 -33.60 -8.67
N SER A 607 -16.04 -34.08 -9.12
CA SER A 607 -15.04 -34.77 -8.31
C SER A 607 -13.71 -34.02 -8.17
N SER A 608 -13.66 -32.76 -8.61
CA SER A 608 -12.46 -31.93 -8.49
C SER A 608 -12.16 -31.57 -7.03
N SER A 609 -10.88 -31.42 -6.69
CA SER A 609 -10.44 -30.85 -5.41
C SER A 609 -10.31 -29.32 -5.43
N TYR A 610 -10.40 -28.68 -6.60
CA TYR A 610 -10.28 -27.22 -6.77
C TYR A 610 -11.16 -26.68 -7.90
N PHE A 611 -11.46 -25.38 -7.85
CA PHE A 611 -12.09 -24.61 -8.92
C PHE A 611 -11.11 -24.31 -10.05
N SER A 612 -11.61 -24.21 -11.29
CA SER A 612 -10.86 -23.56 -12.36
C SER A 612 -10.71 -22.06 -12.09
N SER A 613 -9.60 -21.47 -12.54
CA SER A 613 -9.29 -20.05 -12.37
C SER A 613 -10.41 -19.13 -12.87
N SER A 614 -11.04 -19.46 -14.01
CA SER A 614 -12.15 -18.70 -14.59
C SER A 614 -13.44 -18.78 -13.75
N THR A 615 -13.80 -19.97 -13.25
CA THR A 615 -14.99 -20.13 -12.40
C THR A 615 -14.78 -19.45 -11.05
N ALA A 616 -13.61 -19.60 -10.41
CA ALA A 616 -13.29 -18.93 -9.17
C ALA A 616 -13.37 -17.40 -9.31
N MET A 617 -12.71 -16.82 -10.32
CA MET A 617 -12.75 -15.36 -10.56
C MET A 617 -14.17 -14.85 -10.87
N THR A 618 -15.00 -15.63 -11.57
CA THR A 618 -16.40 -15.27 -11.83
C THR A 618 -17.21 -15.18 -10.52
N ILE A 619 -17.05 -16.15 -9.62
CA ILE A 619 -17.71 -16.15 -8.30
C ILE A 619 -17.22 -14.96 -7.46
N ILE A 620 -15.91 -14.72 -7.41
CA ILE A 620 -15.29 -13.65 -6.61
C ILE A 620 -15.73 -12.27 -7.10
N SER A 621 -15.72 -12.01 -8.42
CA SER A 621 -16.22 -10.77 -9.04
C SER A 621 -17.65 -10.49 -8.59
N ARG A 622 -18.58 -11.43 -8.79
CA ARG A 622 -19.99 -11.24 -8.44
C ARG A 622 -20.23 -11.00 -6.94
N LEU A 623 -19.42 -11.61 -6.06
CA LEU A 623 -19.44 -11.33 -4.62
C LEU A 623 -18.92 -9.91 -4.32
N THR A 624 -17.73 -9.55 -4.82
CA THR A 624 -17.11 -8.23 -4.55
C THR A 624 -17.93 -7.05 -5.11
N GLU A 625 -18.47 -7.20 -6.32
CA GLU A 625 -19.24 -6.17 -7.00
C GLU A 625 -20.71 -6.08 -6.53
N HIS A 626 -21.09 -6.87 -5.52
CA HIS A 626 -22.46 -6.93 -4.97
C HIS A 626 -23.55 -7.29 -6.01
N GLN A 627 -23.18 -8.07 -7.04
CA GLN A 627 -24.08 -8.45 -8.14
C GLN A 627 -25.11 -9.54 -7.76
N VAL A 628 -25.01 -10.15 -6.58
CA VAL A 628 -25.94 -11.20 -6.14
C VAL A 628 -27.29 -10.57 -5.77
N HIS A 629 -28.30 -10.69 -6.63
CA HIS A 629 -29.60 -10.09 -6.42
C HIS A 629 -30.64 -11.07 -5.87
N LEU A 630 -31.05 -10.87 -4.62
CA LEU A 630 -32.15 -11.61 -3.98
C LEU A 630 -33.50 -10.87 -4.15
N PRO A 631 -34.63 -11.59 -4.31
CA PRO A 631 -35.95 -10.98 -4.33
C PRO A 631 -36.36 -10.42 -2.96
N GLU A 632 -37.30 -9.46 -2.96
CA GLU A 632 -37.69 -8.66 -1.79
C GLU A 632 -38.23 -9.49 -0.60
N ASN A 633 -38.67 -10.73 -0.82
CA ASN A 633 -39.14 -11.64 0.23
C ASN A 633 -38.06 -12.11 1.21
N PHE A 634 -36.77 -11.92 0.90
CA PHE A 634 -35.65 -12.15 1.82
C PHE A 634 -35.22 -10.88 2.58
N GLY A 635 -35.91 -9.75 2.35
CA GLY A 635 -35.58 -8.46 2.94
C GLY A 635 -34.34 -7.82 2.35
N SER A 636 -33.90 -6.71 2.95
CA SER A 636 -32.62 -6.07 2.60
C SER A 636 -31.46 -6.97 3.04
N TYR A 637 -30.55 -7.31 2.12
CA TYR A 637 -29.37 -8.11 2.38
C TYR A 637 -28.07 -7.29 2.26
N GLN A 638 -27.01 -7.77 2.90
CA GLN A 638 -25.65 -7.24 2.77
C GLN A 638 -24.64 -8.39 2.79
N LEU A 639 -23.69 -8.40 1.85
CA LEU A 639 -22.51 -9.25 1.95
C LEU A 639 -21.57 -8.68 3.02
N VAL A 640 -21.17 -9.50 3.99
CA VAL A 640 -20.39 -9.06 5.15
C VAL A 640 -18.92 -9.37 5.01
N GLU A 641 -18.60 -10.57 4.54
CA GLU A 641 -17.24 -11.12 4.49
C GLU A 641 -17.21 -12.28 3.48
N TRP A 642 -16.09 -12.51 2.81
CA TRP A 642 -15.85 -13.73 2.03
C TRP A 642 -14.39 -14.16 2.19
N ASN A 643 -14.16 -15.48 2.14
CA ASN A 643 -12.86 -16.10 2.33
C ASN A 643 -12.66 -17.26 1.35
N ILE A 644 -11.47 -17.31 0.75
CA ILE A 644 -10.98 -18.43 -0.06
C ILE A 644 -10.21 -19.40 0.83
N VAL A 645 -10.44 -20.70 0.67
CA VAL A 645 -9.64 -21.75 1.33
C VAL A 645 -8.92 -22.58 0.26
N PRO A 646 -7.61 -22.82 0.39
CA PRO A 646 -6.89 -23.71 -0.53
C PRO A 646 -7.41 -25.16 -0.44
N PRO A 647 -7.23 -25.99 -1.48
CA PRO A 647 -7.67 -27.37 -1.46
C PRO A 647 -7.05 -28.12 -0.29
N SER A 648 -7.90 -28.82 0.48
CA SER A 648 -7.40 -29.68 1.53
C SER A 648 -6.49 -30.74 0.90
N ARG A 649 -5.18 -30.64 1.15
CA ARG A 649 -4.23 -31.72 0.84
C ARG A 649 -4.60 -32.91 1.71
N ARG A 650 -5.53 -33.75 1.22
CA ARG A 650 -5.77 -35.10 1.73
C ARG A 650 -4.44 -35.83 1.69
N THR A 651 -3.75 -35.80 2.83
CA THR A 651 -2.45 -36.45 3.01
C THR A 651 -2.56 -37.91 2.62
N TRP A 652 -1.43 -38.52 2.27
CA TRP A 652 -1.36 -39.96 2.01
C TRP A 652 -2.01 -40.77 3.15
N TRP A 653 -1.79 -40.34 4.39
CA TRP A 653 -2.50 -40.79 5.59
C TRP A 653 -4.03 -40.71 5.46
N GLY A 654 -4.60 -39.56 5.08
CA GLY A 654 -6.06 -39.42 4.89
C GLY A 654 -6.66 -40.31 3.79
N LYS A 655 -5.90 -40.69 2.75
CA LYS A 655 -6.36 -41.65 1.73
C LYS A 655 -6.20 -43.11 2.17
N HIS A 656 -5.20 -43.43 2.97
CA HIS A 656 -4.87 -44.83 3.33
C HIS A 656 -5.19 -45.21 4.79
N ALA A 657 -5.64 -44.28 5.64
CA ALA A 657 -5.94 -44.53 7.05
C ALA A 657 -6.88 -45.72 7.26
N VAL A 658 -7.95 -45.84 6.47
CA VAL A 658 -8.88 -46.99 6.56
C VAL A 658 -8.16 -48.31 6.23
N ALA A 659 -7.34 -48.34 5.18
CA ALA A 659 -6.58 -49.53 4.80
C ALA A 659 -5.48 -49.89 5.83
N ILE A 660 -4.82 -48.89 6.41
CA ILE A 660 -3.81 -49.05 7.47
C ILE A 660 -4.47 -49.56 8.76
N VAL A 661 -5.61 -48.98 9.17
CA VAL A 661 -6.38 -49.43 10.34
C VAL A 661 -6.88 -50.86 10.13
N VAL A 662 -7.45 -51.20 8.96
CA VAL A 662 -7.86 -52.58 8.64
C VAL A 662 -6.67 -53.54 8.66
N GLY A 663 -5.52 -53.15 8.10
CA GLY A 663 -4.28 -53.94 8.16
C GLY A 663 -3.79 -54.19 9.59
N ILE A 664 -3.76 -53.15 10.43
CA ILE A 664 -3.40 -53.24 11.85
C ILE A 664 -4.41 -54.11 12.61
N SER A 665 -5.72 -53.95 12.38
CA SER A 665 -6.76 -54.79 12.98
C SER A 665 -6.62 -56.26 12.58
N LEU A 666 -6.29 -56.57 11.32
CA LEU A 666 -6.03 -57.93 10.86
C LEU A 666 -4.77 -58.53 11.52
N VAL A 667 -3.68 -57.77 11.63
CA VAL A 667 -2.46 -58.21 12.34
C VAL A 667 -2.73 -58.44 13.83
N ILE A 668 -3.51 -57.58 14.48
CA ILE A 668 -3.93 -57.75 15.88
C ILE A 668 -4.83 -58.99 16.04
N LEU A 669 -5.81 -59.20 15.16
CA LEU A 669 -6.68 -60.39 15.19
C LEU A 669 -5.89 -61.68 14.99
N LEU A 670 -4.93 -61.70 14.06
CA LEU A 670 -4.03 -62.84 13.86
C LEU A 670 -3.14 -63.09 15.08
N SER A 671 -2.56 -62.05 15.67
CA SER A 671 -1.72 -62.20 16.87
C SER A 671 -2.54 -62.71 18.06
N PHE A 672 -3.76 -62.18 18.27
CA PHE A 672 -4.69 -62.67 19.30
C PHE A 672 -5.12 -64.12 19.05
N SER A 673 -5.35 -64.51 17.79
CA SER A 673 -5.63 -65.90 17.42
C SER A 673 -4.47 -66.83 17.77
N THR A 674 -3.23 -66.46 17.43
CA THR A 674 -2.04 -67.26 17.81
C THR A 674 -1.82 -67.32 19.32
N LEU A 675 -2.11 -66.25 20.05
CA LEU A 675 -2.05 -66.22 21.52
C LEU A 675 -3.14 -67.09 22.16
N LEU A 676 -4.35 -67.12 21.62
CA LEU A 676 -5.43 -68.02 22.05
C LEU A 676 -5.08 -69.48 21.78
N VAL A 677 -4.58 -69.81 20.57
CA VAL A 677 -4.11 -71.17 20.23
C VAL A 677 -2.98 -71.59 21.17
N TRP A 678 -2.00 -70.72 21.42
CA TRP A 678 -0.92 -70.98 22.38
C TRP A 678 -1.43 -71.15 23.82
N TYR A 679 -2.39 -70.33 24.25
CA TYR A 679 -2.99 -70.42 25.59
C TYR A 679 -3.74 -71.75 25.78
N PHE A 680 -4.57 -72.16 24.81
CA PHE A 680 -5.26 -73.45 24.86
C PHE A 680 -4.29 -74.64 24.74
N TRP A 681 -3.24 -74.55 23.92
CA TRP A 681 -2.17 -75.56 23.85
C TRP A 681 -1.32 -75.63 25.13
N ARG A 682 -1.23 -74.53 25.88
CA ARG A 682 -0.59 -74.49 27.19
C ARG A 682 -1.50 -75.05 28.28
N GLN A 683 -2.80 -74.79 28.24
CA GLN A 683 -3.77 -75.39 29.16
C GLN A 683 -3.93 -76.90 28.94
N SER A 684 -3.96 -77.40 27.70
CA SER A 684 -4.03 -78.84 27.42
C SER A 684 -2.80 -79.60 27.92
N LYS A 685 -1.65 -78.93 28.04
CA LYS A 685 -0.43 -79.46 28.69
C LYS A 685 -0.45 -79.46 30.23
N VAL A 686 -1.43 -78.85 30.88
CA VAL A 686 -1.57 -78.90 32.35
C VAL A 686 -2.28 -80.19 32.81
N PHE A 687 -3.05 -80.84 31.93
CA PHE A 687 -3.73 -82.11 32.20
C PHE A 687 -2.97 -83.34 31.65
N SER A 688 -1.68 -83.46 32.00
CA SER A 688 -0.97 -84.74 31.90
C SER A 688 0.11 -84.86 32.98
N THR A 689 -0.24 -85.47 34.11
CA THR A 689 0.68 -85.73 35.23
C THR A 689 1.50 -86.98 34.99
N TYR A 690 2.83 -86.85 34.97
CA TYR A 690 3.73 -87.98 35.24
C TYR A 690 4.98 -87.53 36.02
N ARG A 691 5.17 -88.08 37.22
CA ARG A 691 6.44 -88.12 37.98
C ARG A 691 7.08 -89.49 37.71
N PRO A 692 8.42 -89.60 37.60
CA PRO A 692 9.26 -89.90 38.78
C PRO A 692 10.49 -88.96 38.89
N VAL A 693 10.94 -88.55 40.09
CA VAL A 693 11.88 -89.24 41.00
C VAL A 693 13.31 -89.36 40.43
N ASP A 694 14.23 -88.48 40.89
CA ASP A 694 15.29 -88.89 41.83
C ASP A 694 15.93 -87.68 42.56
N ALA A 695 16.79 -87.95 43.56
CA ALA A 695 17.35 -87.01 44.56
C ALA A 695 18.74 -86.41 44.13
N PRO A 696 19.43 -85.51 44.90
CA PRO A 696 19.15 -85.05 46.27
C PRO A 696 19.31 -83.52 46.61
N VAL A 697 18.90 -83.21 47.85
CA VAL A 697 19.09 -82.03 48.74
C VAL A 697 19.49 -82.62 50.13
N PRO A 698 19.84 -81.94 51.27
CA PRO A 698 19.84 -80.51 51.69
C PRO A 698 21.29 -79.95 51.83
N GLU A 699 21.79 -79.08 52.73
CA GLU A 699 21.50 -78.43 54.06
C GLU A 699 22.22 -77.04 54.09
N GLN A 700 22.20 -76.09 55.05
CA GLN A 700 21.54 -75.66 56.33
C GLN A 700 22.01 -74.16 56.52
N GLU A 701 21.53 -73.20 57.33
CA GLU A 701 20.43 -72.84 58.28
C GLU A 701 19.99 -71.38 57.84
N LEU A 702 19.15 -70.50 58.44
CA LEU A 702 18.61 -70.23 59.80
C LEU A 702 19.63 -69.56 60.77
N GLN A 703 19.29 -68.66 61.71
CA GLN A 703 18.04 -68.18 62.33
C GLN A 703 18.31 -66.77 62.96
N PRO A 704 17.49 -66.15 63.83
CA PRO A 704 16.02 -66.02 63.96
C PRO A 704 15.61 -64.53 63.70
N LEU A 705 14.44 -63.96 64.06
CA LEU A 705 13.31 -64.34 64.93
C LEU A 705 12.01 -63.71 64.38
#